data_AF-W9HG39-F1
#
_entry.id   AF-W9HG39-F1
#
_cell.length_a   1.000
_cell.length_b   1.000
_cell.length_c   1.000
_cell.angle_alpha   90.00
_cell.angle_beta   90.00
_cell.angle_gamma   90.00
#
_symmetry.space_group_name_H-M   'P 1'
#
loop_
_entity.id
_entity.type
_entity.pdbx_description
1 polymer ?
#
loop_
_entity_poly.entity_id
_entity_poly.type
_entity_poly.pdbx_seq_one_letter_code
_entity_poly.pdbx_strand_id
1 'polypeptide(L)'
;MAADDSYTAADERARAARRAGLQAKKDEQPANTARSYAAKQREWKAWCRTPRAAADGSLYSWPDGELVTPDKLAAWLKEDILLRRVAPPQKKPRARGKGKGKGKAVQLRRQLEQEQLEAAALAEAETLAEALEVPLAEAAELLADDREGYVPPTALAPAAADLAEGSLLTRGTIDAYIAAVIELWRLQVAHGNANTENPRGAAVRGFLEQRGRQRGKHDRASFKDRGTDGIQAGYSPDEWLRVQDLLLSGATYMPQNLRTRVDLLFGHYYLLRGENRRKMELADLSLLDYPSSEGPTPCGCLVTLLRDGKLNKTAKKEFMGALRHKDPLFCTQGALAQLFFWRWHVAGEPSPSFRRRQDWYRIKVLVGRDREQELSYPTQLQETWRIFGAAGLMASKKTHLPRRVGAQDAETHGTSLAQISQAGRWNQSVLCQAYLTHLPRQFMRIVAGFSASPGDYFLARAAHEPPYVLQKQLWPWIEEWEPRFEARARRQCWAEGGLDDDDLAADGFLKLMRRLRIVLLQDLAVLQPRYPSLPFFAYAPFNGPEWNEFAVAVRSDAVGATEPLSLLIQRALPELSGVLESTREAVLQNSQRLAIRLEARLEGIQGGLDALLQGKVPVTFTGHFGAGPAVSLAPAPAPSTAPTLNFNTAPAPAPEPPVPGMPVVAALAKVFTVRDVWKEWEEGIAGQPAVRVLEETWGSRWRPGNGIRVQFCRRKVIWDELLARTASGKSEEEAVAELELLRAGRSLNRLVDELKQRRRRGQGHRGRWARLGRRRTAPRRR
;
A
#
# COMPACT_ATOMS: atom_id res chain seq x y z
N MET A 1 -12.32 -27.34 -53.35
CA MET A 1 -12.30 -28.19 -52.13
C MET A 1 -11.07 -27.87 -51.28
N ALA A 2 -9.86 -28.36 -51.60
CA ALA A 2 -8.65 -28.25 -50.76
C ALA A 2 -8.27 -26.87 -50.14
N ALA A 3 -8.79 -25.74 -50.63
CA ALA A 3 -8.63 -24.44 -49.98
C ALA A 3 -9.48 -24.26 -48.71
N ASP A 4 -10.69 -24.85 -48.67
CA ASP A 4 -11.67 -24.69 -47.59
C ASP A 4 -11.26 -25.50 -46.34
N ASP A 5 -10.78 -26.73 -46.58
CA ASP A 5 -10.16 -27.62 -45.60
C ASP A 5 -8.97 -26.95 -44.89
N SER A 6 -8.24 -26.07 -45.59
CA SER A 6 -7.12 -25.33 -45.02
C SER A 6 -7.56 -24.21 -44.07
N TYR A 7 -8.72 -23.60 -44.33
CA TYR A 7 -9.27 -22.48 -43.56
C TYR A 7 -9.98 -22.96 -42.29
N THR A 8 -10.73 -24.06 -42.40
CA THR A 8 -11.34 -24.74 -41.25
C THR A 8 -10.26 -25.26 -40.29
N ALA A 9 -9.25 -25.97 -40.79
CA ALA A 9 -8.12 -26.43 -39.97
C ALA A 9 -7.33 -25.29 -39.31
N ALA A 10 -7.26 -24.10 -39.93
CA ALA A 10 -6.62 -22.92 -39.35
C ALA A 10 -7.43 -22.34 -38.17
N ASP A 11 -8.76 -22.21 -38.30
CA ASP A 11 -9.59 -21.76 -37.18
C ASP A 11 -9.70 -22.81 -36.06
N GLU A 12 -9.69 -24.11 -36.38
CA GLU A 12 -9.62 -25.16 -35.35
C GLU A 12 -8.34 -25.09 -34.52
N ARG A 13 -7.18 -24.88 -35.16
CA ARG A 13 -5.91 -24.60 -34.45
C ARG A 13 -6.01 -23.35 -33.59
N ALA A 14 -6.67 -22.30 -34.09
CA ALA A 14 -6.91 -21.08 -33.31
C ALA A 14 -7.90 -21.29 -32.14
N ARG A 15 -8.93 -22.14 -32.29
CA ARG A 15 -9.84 -22.54 -31.21
C ARG A 15 -9.11 -23.38 -30.15
N ALA A 16 -8.30 -24.36 -30.57
CA ALA A 16 -7.48 -25.18 -29.69
C ALA A 16 -6.50 -24.33 -28.85
N ALA A 17 -5.79 -23.38 -29.48
CA ALA A 17 -4.93 -22.43 -28.76
C ALA A 17 -5.72 -21.54 -27.77
N ARG A 18 -6.92 -21.08 -28.15
CA ARG A 18 -7.83 -20.33 -27.25
C ARG A 18 -8.29 -21.19 -26.07
N ARG A 19 -8.59 -22.49 -26.25
CA ARG A 19 -8.92 -23.43 -25.17
C ARG A 19 -7.74 -23.61 -24.21
N ALA A 20 -6.56 -23.95 -24.73
CA ALA A 20 -5.37 -24.18 -23.92
C ALA A 20 -5.00 -22.96 -23.05
N GLY A 21 -5.02 -21.75 -23.62
CA GLY A 21 -4.73 -20.52 -22.88
C GLY A 21 -5.80 -20.12 -21.85
N LEU A 22 -7.02 -20.62 -21.95
CA LEU A 22 -8.06 -20.45 -20.92
C LEU A 22 -8.00 -21.54 -19.85
N GLN A 23 -7.63 -22.77 -20.22
CA GLN A 23 -7.49 -23.89 -19.29
C GLN A 23 -6.28 -23.67 -18.37
N ALA A 24 -5.09 -23.37 -18.90
CA ALA A 24 -3.91 -23.05 -18.08
C ALA A 24 -4.19 -21.93 -17.05
N LYS A 25 -4.93 -20.90 -17.48
CA LYS A 25 -5.38 -19.80 -16.61
C LYS A 25 -6.43 -20.20 -15.56
N LYS A 26 -7.14 -21.32 -15.76
CA LYS A 26 -8.03 -21.94 -14.78
C LYS A 26 -7.24 -22.79 -13.78
N ASP A 27 -6.23 -23.48 -14.27
CA ASP A 27 -5.33 -24.33 -13.46
C ASP A 27 -4.46 -23.48 -12.51
N GLU A 28 -3.97 -22.32 -12.99
CA GLU A 28 -3.25 -21.30 -12.19
C GLU A 28 -4.13 -20.54 -11.15
N GLN A 29 -5.40 -20.90 -10.95
CA GLN A 29 -6.25 -20.15 -10.02
C GLN A 29 -5.97 -20.47 -8.55
N PRO A 30 -5.96 -19.46 -7.65
CA PRO A 30 -5.93 -19.71 -6.22
C PRO A 30 -7.09 -20.62 -5.82
N ALA A 31 -6.82 -21.72 -5.11
CA ALA A 31 -7.79 -22.80 -4.83
C ALA A 31 -9.14 -22.31 -4.26
N ASN A 32 -9.14 -21.26 -3.44
CA ASN A 32 -10.37 -20.66 -2.91
C ASN A 32 -11.23 -19.96 -3.98
N THR A 33 -10.63 -19.47 -5.06
CA THR A 33 -11.34 -18.96 -6.25
C THR A 33 -11.88 -20.12 -7.06
N ALA A 34 -11.05 -21.13 -7.36
CA ALA A 34 -11.44 -22.33 -8.12
C ALA A 34 -12.62 -23.06 -7.47
N ARG A 35 -12.54 -23.40 -6.17
CA ARG A 35 -13.64 -24.00 -5.40
C ARG A 35 -14.90 -23.12 -5.41
N SER A 36 -14.74 -21.82 -5.19
CA SER A 36 -15.87 -20.87 -5.16
C SER A 36 -16.55 -20.70 -6.53
N TYR A 37 -15.81 -20.77 -7.64
CA TYR A 37 -16.36 -20.70 -8.99
C TYR A 37 -16.97 -22.03 -9.42
N ALA A 38 -16.32 -23.16 -9.16
CA ALA A 38 -16.85 -24.49 -9.46
C ALA A 38 -18.22 -24.72 -8.82
N ALA A 39 -18.39 -24.35 -7.55
CA ALA A 39 -19.70 -24.37 -6.88
C ALA A 39 -20.76 -23.56 -7.66
N LYS A 40 -20.46 -22.32 -8.01
CA LYS A 40 -21.39 -21.39 -8.68
C LYS A 40 -21.68 -21.78 -10.13
N GLN A 41 -20.73 -22.45 -10.78
CA GLN A 41 -20.91 -23.06 -12.10
C GLN A 41 -21.80 -24.32 -12.02
N ARG A 42 -21.74 -25.12 -10.94
CA ARG A 42 -22.72 -26.20 -10.69
C ARG A 42 -24.13 -25.64 -10.46
N GLU A 43 -24.25 -24.59 -9.66
CA GLU A 43 -25.53 -23.91 -9.40
C GLU A 43 -26.15 -23.34 -10.69
N TRP A 44 -25.36 -22.66 -11.52
CA TRP A 44 -25.78 -22.21 -12.86
C TRP A 44 -26.32 -23.35 -13.72
N LYS A 45 -25.56 -24.44 -13.83
CA LYS A 45 -25.95 -25.62 -14.63
C LYS A 45 -27.26 -26.24 -14.12
N ALA A 46 -27.43 -26.32 -12.80
CA ALA A 46 -28.68 -26.80 -12.21
C ALA A 46 -29.88 -25.89 -12.57
N TRP A 47 -29.76 -24.58 -12.37
CA TRP A 47 -30.80 -23.59 -12.72
C TRP A 47 -31.14 -23.53 -14.22
N CYS A 48 -30.16 -23.84 -15.10
CA CYS A 48 -30.41 -23.98 -16.53
C CYS A 48 -31.18 -25.26 -16.90
N ARG A 49 -31.07 -26.32 -16.10
CA ARG A 49 -31.80 -27.59 -16.27
C ARG A 49 -33.18 -27.60 -15.62
N THR A 50 -33.47 -26.67 -14.70
CA THR A 50 -34.77 -26.54 -14.03
C THR A 50 -35.87 -26.16 -15.04
N PRO A 51 -36.97 -26.95 -15.14
CA PRO A 51 -38.13 -26.59 -15.96
C PRO A 51 -38.81 -25.30 -15.49
N ARG A 52 -39.44 -24.58 -16.43
CA ARG A 52 -40.05 -23.26 -16.22
C ARG A 52 -41.48 -23.26 -16.70
N ALA A 53 -42.40 -22.72 -15.92
CA ALA A 53 -43.72 -22.38 -16.44
C ALA A 53 -43.61 -21.14 -17.36
N ALA A 54 -44.12 -21.26 -18.58
CA ALA A 54 -44.45 -20.13 -19.43
C ALA A 54 -45.78 -19.48 -18.99
N ALA A 55 -46.17 -18.37 -19.61
CA ALA A 55 -47.36 -17.60 -19.23
C ALA A 55 -48.70 -18.34 -19.49
N ASP A 56 -48.67 -19.41 -20.30
CA ASP A 56 -49.78 -20.34 -20.56
C ASP A 56 -49.80 -21.56 -19.63
N GLY A 57 -48.84 -21.65 -18.69
CA GLY A 57 -48.66 -22.78 -17.78
C GLY A 57 -47.87 -23.96 -18.37
N SER A 58 -47.46 -23.91 -19.64
CA SER A 58 -46.63 -24.95 -20.24
C SER A 58 -45.22 -24.99 -19.64
N LEU A 59 -44.63 -26.19 -19.51
CA LEU A 59 -43.27 -26.35 -19.00
C LEU A 59 -42.25 -26.32 -20.16
N TYR A 60 -41.30 -25.38 -20.10
CA TYR A 60 -40.19 -25.27 -21.05
C TYR A 60 -38.83 -25.31 -20.35
N SER A 61 -37.80 -25.69 -21.10
CA SER A 61 -36.39 -25.60 -20.73
C SER A 61 -35.66 -24.63 -21.66
N TRP A 62 -34.48 -24.14 -21.27
CA TRP A 62 -33.67 -23.32 -22.17
C TRP A 62 -33.22 -24.12 -23.40
N PRO A 63 -33.54 -23.71 -24.65
CA PRO A 63 -33.23 -24.51 -25.85
C PRO A 63 -31.73 -24.74 -26.08
N ASP A 64 -30.90 -23.81 -25.60
CA ASP A 64 -29.44 -23.83 -25.63
C ASP A 64 -28.82 -24.31 -24.28
N GLY A 65 -29.64 -24.86 -23.39
CA GLY A 65 -29.23 -25.57 -22.17
C GLY A 65 -28.27 -24.79 -21.27
N GLU A 66 -27.11 -25.38 -20.98
CA GLU A 66 -26.09 -24.82 -20.08
C GLU A 66 -25.27 -23.66 -20.69
N LEU A 67 -25.42 -23.35 -21.99
CA LEU A 67 -24.69 -22.26 -22.64
C LEU A 67 -24.99 -20.93 -21.96
N VAL A 68 -23.98 -20.10 -21.79
CA VAL A 68 -24.15 -18.78 -21.16
C VAL A 68 -24.51 -17.74 -22.22
N THR A 69 -25.62 -17.05 -21.98
CA THR A 69 -26.09 -15.91 -22.77
C THR A 69 -26.29 -14.70 -21.85
N PRO A 70 -26.29 -13.46 -22.38
CA PRO A 70 -26.58 -12.26 -21.59
C PRO A 70 -27.93 -12.32 -20.86
N ASP A 71 -28.97 -12.79 -21.56
CA ASP A 71 -30.34 -12.84 -21.02
C ASP A 71 -30.52 -13.90 -19.95
N LYS A 72 -29.94 -15.10 -20.13
CA LYS A 72 -29.98 -16.13 -19.07
C LYS A 72 -29.23 -15.68 -17.82
N LEU A 73 -28.12 -14.94 -17.95
CA LEU A 73 -27.43 -14.37 -16.79
C LEU A 73 -28.26 -13.24 -16.14
N ALA A 74 -28.97 -12.42 -16.92
CA ALA A 74 -29.88 -11.42 -16.38
C ALA A 74 -31.08 -12.07 -15.64
N ALA A 75 -31.67 -13.13 -16.22
CA ALA A 75 -32.76 -13.90 -15.64
C ALA A 75 -32.33 -14.58 -14.32
N TRP A 76 -31.20 -15.31 -14.29
CA TRP A 76 -30.71 -15.97 -13.07
C TRP A 76 -30.44 -14.98 -11.92
N LEU A 77 -29.91 -13.81 -12.25
CA LEU A 77 -29.73 -12.75 -11.25
C LEU A 77 -31.08 -12.26 -10.70
N LYS A 78 -32.07 -12.03 -11.57
CA LYS A 78 -33.41 -11.54 -11.21
C LYS A 78 -34.22 -12.55 -10.39
N GLU A 79 -34.23 -13.80 -10.81
CA GLU A 79 -35.12 -14.87 -10.31
C GLU A 79 -34.59 -15.57 -9.07
N ASP A 80 -33.26 -15.62 -8.89
CA ASP A 80 -32.61 -16.42 -7.84
C ASP A 80 -31.62 -15.56 -7.04
N ILE A 81 -30.48 -15.21 -7.64
CA ILE A 81 -29.31 -14.69 -6.91
C ILE A 81 -29.57 -13.36 -6.19
N LEU A 82 -30.47 -12.50 -6.69
CA LEU A 82 -30.88 -11.28 -5.98
C LEU A 82 -31.88 -11.54 -4.84
N LEU A 83 -32.66 -12.60 -4.90
CA LEU A 83 -33.65 -12.94 -3.85
C LEU A 83 -32.99 -13.63 -2.65
N ARG A 84 -31.89 -14.36 -2.88
CA ARG A 84 -31.17 -15.10 -1.83
C ARG A 84 -30.72 -14.23 -0.64
N ARG A 85 -30.85 -14.81 0.55
CA ARG A 85 -30.46 -14.25 1.85
C ARG A 85 -29.46 -15.16 2.56
N VAL A 86 -28.58 -14.56 3.36
CA VAL A 86 -27.68 -15.23 4.29
C VAL A 86 -28.42 -15.44 5.59
N ALA A 87 -28.55 -16.69 6.03
CA ALA A 87 -29.20 -17.05 7.28
C ALA A 87 -28.52 -16.35 8.49
N PRO A 88 -29.28 -15.96 9.52
CA PRO A 88 -28.70 -15.42 10.75
C PRO A 88 -27.85 -16.50 11.46
N PRO A 89 -26.75 -16.13 12.14
CA PRO A 89 -25.94 -17.09 12.89
C PRO A 89 -26.78 -17.69 14.03
N GLN A 90 -26.98 -19.01 14.00
CA GLN A 90 -27.83 -19.70 14.97
C GLN A 90 -27.24 -19.62 16.38
N LYS A 91 -28.00 -19.02 17.31
CA LYS A 91 -27.72 -19.07 18.75
C LYS A 91 -27.99 -20.49 19.24
N LYS A 92 -26.96 -21.31 19.51
CA LYS A 92 -27.14 -22.53 20.31
C LYS A 92 -27.71 -22.13 21.69
N PRO A 93 -28.84 -22.69 22.14
CA PRO A 93 -29.48 -22.26 23.38
C PRO A 93 -28.62 -22.62 24.60
N ARG A 94 -28.56 -21.71 25.58
CA ARG A 94 -27.88 -21.97 26.86
C ARG A 94 -28.60 -23.08 27.62
N ALA A 95 -27.92 -24.18 27.90
CA ALA A 95 -28.39 -25.20 28.83
C ALA A 95 -28.39 -24.67 30.27
N ARG A 96 -29.46 -23.98 30.68
CA ARG A 96 -29.74 -23.70 32.09
C ARG A 96 -30.17 -25.00 32.76
N GLY A 97 -29.30 -25.57 33.60
CA GLY A 97 -29.60 -26.81 34.30
C GLY A 97 -30.61 -26.63 35.45
N LYS A 98 -31.70 -27.39 35.40
CA LYS A 98 -32.34 -28.08 36.54
C LYS A 98 -33.46 -29.00 36.02
N GLY A 99 -33.50 -30.25 36.50
CA GLY A 99 -34.50 -31.24 36.10
C GLY A 99 -33.93 -32.66 36.00
N LYS A 100 -33.91 -33.41 37.11
CA LYS A 100 -33.67 -34.86 37.07
C LYS A 100 -34.92 -35.55 36.51
N GLY A 101 -34.75 -36.44 35.53
CA GLY A 101 -35.82 -37.37 35.11
C GLY A 101 -36.22 -37.32 33.62
N LYS A 102 -35.33 -37.72 32.71
CA LYS A 102 -35.69 -38.25 31.35
C LYS A 102 -34.51 -38.98 30.64
N GLY A 103 -33.67 -39.68 31.42
CA GLY A 103 -32.39 -40.24 30.97
C GLY A 103 -32.44 -41.05 29.67
N LYS A 104 -33.13 -42.19 29.67
CA LYS A 104 -33.12 -43.14 28.52
C LYS A 104 -33.58 -42.51 27.20
N ALA A 105 -34.63 -41.71 27.19
CA ALA A 105 -35.15 -41.09 25.95
C ALA A 105 -34.19 -40.02 25.38
N VAL A 106 -33.50 -39.26 26.24
CA VAL A 106 -32.47 -38.31 25.81
C VAL A 106 -31.21 -39.05 25.35
N GLN A 107 -30.83 -40.13 26.03
CA GLN A 107 -29.67 -40.95 25.69
C GLN A 107 -29.84 -41.63 24.32
N LEU A 108 -31.00 -42.25 24.06
CA LEU A 108 -31.29 -42.87 22.77
C LEU A 108 -31.31 -41.86 21.62
N ARG A 109 -31.90 -40.66 21.84
CA ARG A 109 -31.83 -39.57 20.84
C ARG A 109 -30.39 -39.13 20.58
N ARG A 110 -29.58 -39.03 21.63
CA ARG A 110 -28.18 -38.60 21.52
C ARG A 110 -27.30 -39.65 20.84
N GLN A 111 -27.62 -40.94 20.98
CA GLN A 111 -27.00 -42.01 20.20
C GLN A 111 -27.39 -41.89 18.72
N LEU A 112 -28.69 -41.76 18.39
CA LEU A 112 -29.15 -41.55 17.02
C LEU A 112 -28.60 -40.27 16.36
N GLU A 113 -28.53 -39.15 17.09
CA GLU A 113 -27.90 -37.90 16.64
C GLU A 113 -26.39 -38.07 16.42
N GLN A 114 -25.72 -38.91 17.21
CA GLN A 114 -24.28 -39.18 17.08
C GLN A 114 -23.97 -40.17 15.96
N GLU A 115 -24.73 -41.25 15.81
CA GLU A 115 -24.68 -42.19 14.67
C GLU A 115 -24.92 -41.45 13.35
N GLN A 116 -25.86 -40.50 13.30
CA GLN A 116 -26.08 -39.64 12.14
C GLN A 116 -24.93 -38.65 11.88
N LEU A 117 -24.28 -38.13 12.92
CA LEU A 117 -23.11 -37.27 12.79
C LEU A 117 -21.87 -38.04 12.34
N GLU A 118 -21.70 -39.28 12.79
CA GLU A 118 -20.60 -40.17 12.43
C GLU A 118 -20.77 -40.70 11.00
N ALA A 119 -21.98 -41.10 10.60
CA ALA A 119 -22.30 -41.44 9.21
C ALA A 119 -22.12 -40.24 8.26
N ALA A 120 -22.54 -39.03 8.67
CA ALA A 120 -22.34 -37.82 7.87
C ALA A 120 -20.85 -37.42 7.78
N ALA A 121 -20.06 -37.65 8.84
CA ALA A 121 -18.62 -37.41 8.83
C ALA A 121 -17.87 -38.44 7.97
N LEU A 122 -18.30 -39.71 7.96
CA LEU A 122 -17.75 -40.74 7.10
C LEU A 122 -18.01 -40.40 5.62
N ALA A 123 -19.24 -40.03 5.25
CA ALA A 123 -19.56 -39.61 3.88
C ALA A 123 -18.81 -38.31 3.46
N GLU A 124 -18.55 -37.39 4.39
CA GLU A 124 -17.69 -36.21 4.15
C GLU A 124 -16.22 -36.62 3.94
N ALA A 125 -15.72 -37.62 4.66
CA ALA A 125 -14.37 -38.17 4.47
C ALA A 125 -14.24 -38.98 3.17
N GLU A 126 -15.23 -39.78 2.79
CA GLU A 126 -15.26 -40.56 1.55
C GLU A 126 -15.27 -39.63 0.33
N THR A 127 -16.14 -38.61 0.32
CA THR A 127 -16.17 -37.62 -0.77
C THR A 127 -14.97 -36.69 -0.78
N LEU A 128 -14.24 -36.53 0.34
CA LEU A 128 -12.96 -35.81 0.39
C LEU A 128 -11.79 -36.67 -0.14
N ALA A 129 -11.76 -37.95 0.21
CA ALA A 129 -10.79 -38.94 -0.27
C ALA A 129 -10.87 -39.10 -1.80
N GLU A 130 -12.08 -39.33 -2.32
CA GLU A 130 -12.34 -39.43 -3.77
C GLU A 130 -11.97 -38.13 -4.51
N ALA A 131 -12.24 -36.96 -3.92
CA ALA A 131 -11.97 -35.66 -4.53
C ALA A 131 -10.49 -35.21 -4.48
N LEU A 132 -9.64 -35.92 -3.74
CA LEU A 132 -8.21 -35.60 -3.57
C LEU A 132 -7.25 -36.75 -3.95
N GLU A 133 -7.77 -37.93 -4.30
CA GLU A 133 -7.01 -39.16 -4.59
C GLU A 133 -6.12 -39.62 -3.40
N VAL A 134 -6.57 -39.37 -2.16
CA VAL A 134 -5.87 -39.75 -0.91
C VAL A 134 -6.61 -40.89 -0.16
N PRO A 135 -5.93 -41.68 0.70
CA PRO A 135 -6.59 -42.70 1.51
C PRO A 135 -7.67 -42.13 2.44
N LEU A 136 -8.74 -42.90 2.64
CA LEU A 136 -9.88 -42.50 3.50
C LEU A 136 -9.46 -42.15 4.94
N ALA A 137 -8.47 -42.84 5.50
CA ALA A 137 -7.94 -42.54 6.82
C ALA A 137 -7.28 -41.14 6.89
N GLU A 138 -6.51 -40.76 5.86
CA GLU A 138 -5.87 -39.44 5.77
C GLU A 138 -6.92 -38.33 5.58
N ALA A 139 -7.94 -38.57 4.75
CA ALA A 139 -9.08 -37.66 4.61
C ALA A 139 -9.88 -37.49 5.92
N ALA A 140 -10.02 -38.56 6.72
CA ALA A 140 -10.68 -38.51 8.02
C ALA A 140 -9.85 -37.75 9.08
N GLU A 141 -8.53 -37.94 9.14
CA GLU A 141 -7.65 -37.16 10.03
C GLU A 141 -7.65 -35.67 9.66
N LEU A 142 -7.59 -35.33 8.37
CA LEU A 142 -7.69 -33.94 7.88
C LEU A 142 -9.02 -33.27 8.28
N LEU A 143 -10.12 -34.03 8.36
CA LEU A 143 -11.42 -33.54 8.83
C LEU A 143 -11.53 -33.50 10.37
N ALA A 144 -10.75 -34.29 11.10
CA ALA A 144 -10.66 -34.21 12.56
C ALA A 144 -9.91 -32.94 13.00
N ASP A 145 -8.78 -32.63 12.36
CA ASP A 145 -7.98 -31.42 12.61
C ASP A 145 -8.79 -30.13 12.44
N ASP A 146 -9.61 -30.03 11.39
CA ASP A 146 -10.43 -28.84 11.08
C ASP A 146 -11.63 -28.67 12.06
N ARG A 147 -11.87 -29.65 12.96
CA ARG A 147 -12.99 -29.66 13.92
C ARG A 147 -12.58 -29.37 15.38
N GLU A 148 -11.29 -29.30 15.72
CA GLU A 148 -10.84 -28.97 17.08
C GLU A 148 -10.90 -27.45 17.42
N GLY A 149 -11.34 -27.13 18.64
CA GLY A 149 -10.91 -25.92 19.34
C GLY A 149 -11.67 -24.59 19.13
N TYR A 150 -12.74 -24.49 18.34
CA TYR A 150 -13.47 -23.22 18.18
C TYR A 150 -14.48 -22.93 19.31
N VAL A 151 -14.05 -22.14 20.31
CA VAL A 151 -14.94 -21.50 21.30
C VAL A 151 -14.73 -19.97 21.29
N PRO A 152 -15.72 -19.17 20.84
CA PRO A 152 -15.57 -17.71 20.81
C PRO A 152 -15.79 -17.06 22.19
N PRO A 153 -14.88 -16.18 22.65
CA PRO A 153 -15.12 -15.36 23.85
C PRO A 153 -16.38 -14.49 23.72
N THR A 154 -17.15 -14.39 24.81
CA THR A 154 -18.45 -13.69 24.80
C THR A 154 -18.29 -12.24 25.24
N ALA A 155 -18.16 -11.32 24.28
CA ALA A 155 -18.22 -9.87 24.51
C ALA A 155 -19.34 -9.24 23.66
N LEU A 156 -20.31 -8.62 24.35
CA LEU A 156 -21.31 -7.63 23.91
C LEU A 156 -21.78 -7.68 22.44
N ALA A 157 -23.02 -8.15 22.24
CA ALA A 157 -23.75 -8.06 20.97
C ALA A 157 -24.96 -7.10 21.08
N PRO A 158 -25.32 -6.35 20.03
CA PRO A 158 -26.44 -5.40 20.04
C PRO A 158 -27.83 -6.08 20.03
N ALA A 159 -28.88 -5.25 20.16
CA ALA A 159 -30.28 -5.66 20.33
C ALA A 159 -30.86 -6.51 19.18
N ALA A 160 -31.92 -7.27 19.48
CA ALA A 160 -32.21 -8.54 18.81
C ALA A 160 -33.44 -8.59 17.89
N ALA A 161 -33.97 -7.45 17.42
CA ALA A 161 -35.24 -7.39 16.68
C ALA A 161 -35.16 -7.95 15.24
N ASP A 162 -34.25 -7.41 14.41
CA ASP A 162 -34.32 -7.57 12.93
C ASP A 162 -33.72 -8.89 12.38
N LEU A 163 -33.32 -9.83 13.23
CA LEU A 163 -32.52 -10.99 12.83
C LEU A 163 -33.32 -12.13 12.16
N ALA A 164 -34.65 -12.08 12.12
CA ALA A 164 -35.49 -13.21 11.72
C ALA A 164 -35.37 -13.60 10.23
N GLU A 165 -35.23 -12.63 9.33
CA GLU A 165 -35.38 -12.86 7.87
C GLU A 165 -34.05 -13.17 7.13
N GLY A 166 -32.91 -12.88 7.75
CA GLY A 166 -31.59 -13.03 7.12
C GLY A 166 -31.24 -11.91 6.12
N SER A 167 -29.93 -11.69 5.90
CA SER A 167 -29.43 -10.52 5.15
C SER A 167 -29.22 -10.82 3.66
N LEU A 168 -29.73 -9.96 2.77
CA LEU A 168 -29.65 -10.13 1.32
C LEU A 168 -28.19 -10.19 0.80
N LEU A 169 -27.93 -11.05 -0.20
CA LEU A 169 -26.57 -11.24 -0.76
C LEU A 169 -25.91 -9.91 -1.18
N THR A 170 -24.64 -9.74 -0.81
CA THR A 170 -23.90 -8.50 -1.07
C THR A 170 -23.53 -8.35 -2.55
N ARG A 171 -23.36 -7.11 -3.02
CA ARG A 171 -22.87 -6.84 -4.39
C ARG A 171 -21.58 -7.61 -4.70
N GLY A 172 -20.61 -7.67 -3.77
CA GLY A 172 -19.35 -8.40 -3.98
C GLY A 172 -19.54 -9.91 -4.11
N THR A 173 -20.53 -10.48 -3.42
CA THR A 173 -20.93 -11.88 -3.56
C THR A 173 -21.53 -12.14 -4.95
N ILE A 174 -22.41 -11.24 -5.41
CA ILE A 174 -23.08 -11.32 -6.72
C ILE A 174 -22.08 -11.12 -7.87
N ASP A 175 -21.15 -10.17 -7.73
CA ASP A 175 -20.01 -9.98 -8.65
C ASP A 175 -19.16 -11.26 -8.78
N ALA A 176 -19.09 -12.13 -7.76
CA ALA A 176 -18.42 -13.43 -7.83
C ALA A 176 -19.23 -14.52 -8.55
N TYR A 177 -20.56 -14.55 -8.40
CA TYR A 177 -21.45 -15.40 -9.25
C TYR A 177 -21.31 -15.02 -10.73
N ILE A 178 -21.38 -13.72 -11.02
CA ILE A 178 -21.18 -13.16 -12.37
C ILE A 178 -19.80 -13.53 -12.91
N ALA A 179 -18.74 -13.41 -12.11
CA ALA A 179 -17.38 -13.76 -12.55
C ALA A 179 -17.21 -15.25 -12.86
N ALA A 180 -17.81 -16.15 -12.05
CA ALA A 180 -17.79 -17.59 -12.28
C ALA A 180 -18.52 -17.99 -13.58
N VAL A 181 -19.66 -17.36 -13.88
CA VAL A 181 -20.42 -17.63 -15.11
C VAL A 181 -19.77 -16.99 -16.35
N ILE A 182 -19.15 -15.81 -16.24
CA ILE A 182 -18.34 -15.22 -17.32
C ILE A 182 -17.11 -16.09 -17.66
N GLU A 183 -16.58 -16.85 -16.70
CA GLU A 183 -15.52 -17.82 -16.96
C GLU A 183 -16.02 -19.05 -17.72
N LEU A 184 -17.16 -19.62 -17.28
CA LEU A 184 -17.83 -20.71 -17.99
C LEU A 184 -18.15 -20.32 -19.44
N TRP A 185 -18.66 -19.09 -19.66
CA TRP A 185 -18.89 -18.51 -20.98
C TRP A 185 -17.62 -18.49 -21.85
N ARG A 186 -16.48 -18.00 -21.32
CA ARG A 186 -15.22 -17.97 -22.08
C ARG A 186 -14.77 -19.36 -22.53
N LEU A 187 -14.91 -20.35 -21.65
CA LEU A 187 -14.60 -21.75 -21.98
C LEU A 187 -15.55 -22.24 -23.08
N GLN A 188 -16.86 -22.04 -22.94
CA GLN A 188 -17.85 -22.41 -23.96
C GLN A 188 -17.58 -21.76 -25.32
N VAL A 189 -17.22 -20.47 -25.39
CA VAL A 189 -16.84 -19.78 -26.63
C VAL A 189 -15.58 -20.39 -27.26
N ALA A 190 -14.56 -20.73 -26.46
CA ALA A 190 -13.39 -21.44 -26.98
C ALA A 190 -13.69 -22.90 -27.41
N HIS A 191 -14.73 -23.52 -26.86
CA HIS A 191 -15.28 -24.79 -27.33
C HIS A 191 -16.20 -24.68 -28.54
N GLY A 192 -16.55 -23.47 -29.01
CA GLY A 192 -17.34 -23.24 -30.23
C GLY A 192 -18.74 -22.67 -30.03
N ASN A 193 -19.11 -22.21 -28.83
CA ASN A 193 -20.38 -21.51 -28.60
C ASN A 193 -20.47 -20.24 -29.49
N ALA A 194 -21.51 -20.17 -30.33
CA ALA A 194 -21.77 -19.06 -31.23
C ALA A 194 -22.09 -17.73 -30.51
N ASN A 195 -22.57 -17.78 -29.26
CA ASN A 195 -22.85 -16.56 -28.49
C ASN A 195 -21.54 -15.92 -27.98
N THR A 196 -21.02 -15.00 -28.79
CA THR A 196 -19.82 -14.21 -28.51
C THR A 196 -20.12 -12.86 -27.84
N GLU A 197 -21.38 -12.55 -27.51
CA GLU A 197 -21.69 -11.37 -26.71
C GLU A 197 -21.26 -11.57 -25.24
N ASN A 198 -20.65 -10.54 -24.66
CA ASN A 198 -20.23 -10.56 -23.26
C ASN A 198 -21.45 -10.58 -22.32
N PRO A 199 -21.67 -11.65 -21.52
CA PRO A 199 -22.86 -11.78 -20.67
C PRO A 199 -23.01 -10.69 -19.62
N ARG A 200 -21.95 -9.91 -19.33
CA ARG A 200 -22.00 -8.74 -18.44
C ARG A 200 -22.63 -7.50 -19.11
N GLY A 201 -23.78 -7.69 -19.77
CA GLY A 201 -24.54 -6.70 -20.52
C GLY A 201 -25.16 -5.59 -19.65
N ALA A 202 -26.05 -4.80 -20.24
CA ALA A 202 -26.66 -3.64 -19.57
C ALA A 202 -27.50 -4.04 -18.34
N ALA A 203 -28.35 -5.07 -18.46
CA ALA A 203 -29.21 -5.55 -17.36
C ALA A 203 -28.39 -5.98 -16.13
N VAL A 204 -27.32 -6.76 -16.33
CA VAL A 204 -26.40 -7.21 -15.28
C VAL A 204 -25.75 -6.02 -14.54
N ARG A 205 -25.42 -4.94 -15.25
CA ARG A 205 -24.91 -3.70 -14.63
C ARG A 205 -26.00 -2.98 -13.83
N GLY A 206 -27.21 -2.85 -14.40
CA GLY A 206 -28.38 -2.26 -13.73
C GLY A 206 -28.72 -2.97 -12.41
N PHE A 207 -28.71 -4.30 -12.37
CA PHE A 207 -28.93 -5.08 -11.14
C PHE A 207 -27.85 -4.84 -10.08
N LEU A 208 -26.57 -4.75 -10.46
CA LEU A 208 -25.47 -4.45 -9.52
C LEU A 208 -25.57 -3.02 -8.95
N GLU A 209 -26.03 -2.05 -9.74
CA GLU A 209 -26.33 -0.70 -9.28
C GLU A 209 -27.56 -0.66 -8.35
N GLN A 210 -28.66 -1.31 -8.75
CA GLN A 210 -29.87 -1.44 -7.95
C GLN A 210 -29.55 -2.04 -6.58
N ARG A 211 -28.78 -3.14 -6.53
CA ARG A 211 -28.37 -3.78 -5.27
C ARG A 211 -27.47 -2.89 -4.42
N GLY A 212 -26.61 -2.09 -5.05
CA GLY A 212 -25.82 -1.06 -4.36
C GLY A 212 -26.71 0.00 -3.70
N ARG A 213 -27.68 0.55 -4.44
CA ARG A 213 -28.64 1.55 -3.94
C ARG A 213 -29.59 0.96 -2.87
N GLN A 214 -30.05 -0.28 -3.07
CA GLN A 214 -30.87 -1.01 -2.10
C GLN A 214 -30.14 -1.21 -0.77
N ARG A 215 -28.84 -1.52 -0.78
CA ARG A 215 -28.10 -1.70 0.48
C ARG A 215 -28.08 -0.43 1.33
N GLY A 216 -27.92 0.75 0.72
CA GLY A 216 -28.02 2.02 1.45
C GLY A 216 -29.40 2.25 2.08
N LYS A 217 -30.48 1.81 1.41
CA LYS A 217 -31.84 1.83 1.97
C LYS A 217 -32.03 0.81 3.10
N HIS A 218 -31.54 -0.42 2.92
CA HIS A 218 -31.63 -1.49 3.91
C HIS A 218 -30.82 -1.17 5.17
N ASP A 219 -29.53 -0.83 5.04
CA ASP A 219 -28.66 -0.49 6.17
C ASP A 219 -29.24 0.73 6.95
N ARG A 220 -29.98 1.64 6.29
CA ARG A 220 -30.75 2.73 6.97
C ARG A 220 -32.03 2.24 7.67
N ALA A 221 -32.75 1.29 7.08
CA ALA A 221 -34.03 0.79 7.60
C ALA A 221 -33.86 -0.19 8.76
N SER A 222 -32.87 -1.09 8.70
CA SER A 222 -32.55 -2.05 9.76
C SER A 222 -31.69 -1.45 10.89
N PHE A 223 -31.81 -0.13 11.09
CA PHE A 223 -31.05 0.71 12.03
C PHE A 223 -29.57 0.34 12.21
N LYS A 224 -28.90 -0.07 11.12
CA LYS A 224 -27.53 -0.58 11.20
C LYS A 224 -26.61 0.55 11.66
N ASP A 225 -25.81 0.25 12.67
CA ASP A 225 -24.82 1.19 13.19
C ASP A 225 -23.94 1.76 12.06
N ARG A 226 -23.78 3.08 12.10
CA ARG A 226 -23.04 3.90 11.14
C ARG A 226 -21.58 4.10 11.55
N GLY A 227 -21.24 3.86 12.82
CA GLY A 227 -19.86 3.77 13.30
C GLY A 227 -19.16 2.51 12.78
N THR A 228 -19.87 1.38 12.74
CA THR A 228 -19.42 0.12 12.15
C THR A 228 -18.97 0.31 10.71
N ASP A 229 -17.72 -0.08 10.43
CA ASP A 229 -16.96 0.18 9.20
C ASP A 229 -16.62 1.66 8.87
N GLY A 230 -17.14 2.64 9.61
CA GLY A 230 -16.94 4.09 9.43
C GLY A 230 -15.52 4.62 9.71
N ILE A 231 -15.38 5.93 9.92
CA ILE A 231 -14.06 6.58 10.11
C ILE A 231 -13.34 6.05 11.34
N GLN A 232 -14.06 5.95 12.47
CA GLN A 232 -13.57 5.41 13.75
C GLN A 232 -13.43 3.86 13.77
N ALA A 233 -13.79 3.15 12.68
CA ALA A 233 -13.75 1.69 12.66
C ALA A 233 -12.33 1.15 12.44
N GLY A 234 -11.59 0.98 13.53
CA GLY A 234 -10.22 0.51 13.56
C GLY A 234 -9.81 0.01 14.95
N TYR A 235 -8.61 0.40 15.34
CA TYR A 235 -8.12 0.43 16.71
C TYR A 235 -7.41 1.77 16.92
N SER A 236 -7.53 2.33 18.11
CA SER A 236 -6.74 3.48 18.58
C SER A 236 -5.28 3.08 18.85
N PRO A 237 -4.35 4.06 19.00
CA PRO A 237 -2.98 3.79 19.45
C PRO A 237 -2.94 3.02 20.78
N ASP A 238 -3.82 3.33 21.74
CA ASP A 238 -3.88 2.65 23.04
C ASP A 238 -4.39 1.21 22.93
N GLU A 239 -5.33 0.94 22.03
CA GLU A 239 -5.78 -0.43 21.75
C GLU A 239 -4.71 -1.24 21.01
N TRP A 240 -3.95 -0.61 20.10
CA TRP A 240 -2.81 -1.23 19.45
C TRP A 240 -1.69 -1.56 20.45
N LEU A 241 -1.41 -0.63 21.37
CA LEU A 241 -0.50 -0.84 22.49
C LEU A 241 -0.95 -2.02 23.35
N ARG A 242 -2.24 -2.10 23.72
CA ARG A 242 -2.80 -3.24 24.48
C ARG A 242 -2.70 -4.57 23.72
N VAL A 243 -2.99 -4.61 22.42
CA VAL A 243 -2.80 -5.83 21.59
C VAL A 243 -1.34 -6.30 21.64
N GLN A 244 -0.40 -5.37 21.48
CA GLN A 244 1.02 -5.70 21.42
C GLN A 244 1.61 -6.10 22.78
N ASP A 245 1.16 -5.45 23.85
CA ASP A 245 1.51 -5.78 25.23
C ASP A 245 0.96 -7.16 25.64
N LEU A 246 -0.32 -7.46 25.38
CA LEU A 246 -0.95 -8.77 25.64
C LEU A 246 -0.29 -9.90 24.83
N LEU A 247 0.19 -9.62 23.62
CA LEU A 247 0.95 -10.60 22.85
C LEU A 247 2.31 -10.89 23.48
N LEU A 248 3.07 -9.84 23.82
CA LEU A 248 4.41 -10.02 24.36
C LEU A 248 4.39 -10.63 25.77
N SER A 249 3.59 -10.08 26.69
CA SER A 249 3.43 -10.62 28.05
C SER A 249 2.87 -12.04 28.06
N GLY A 250 1.88 -12.34 27.21
CA GLY A 250 1.30 -13.68 27.10
C GLY A 250 2.22 -14.72 26.44
N ALA A 251 3.35 -14.31 25.83
CA ALA A 251 4.26 -15.23 25.12
C ALA A 251 4.91 -16.27 26.05
N THR A 252 4.98 -15.99 27.37
CA THR A 252 5.44 -16.93 28.41
C THR A 252 4.53 -18.16 28.53
N TYR A 253 3.23 -18.02 28.26
CA TYR A 253 2.23 -19.09 28.38
C TYR A 253 1.69 -19.57 27.02
N MET A 254 1.76 -18.72 25.99
CA MET A 254 1.26 -18.99 24.64
C MET A 254 2.30 -18.50 23.60
N PRO A 255 3.33 -19.31 23.28
CA PRO A 255 4.38 -18.90 22.35
C PRO A 255 3.90 -18.54 20.94
N GLN A 256 2.72 -19.05 20.52
CA GLN A 256 2.04 -18.64 19.29
C GLN A 256 1.67 -17.14 19.26
N ASN A 257 1.70 -16.45 20.39
CA ASN A 257 1.66 -14.99 20.44
C ASN A 257 2.80 -14.34 19.66
N LEU A 258 4.02 -14.92 19.66
CA LEU A 258 5.16 -14.35 18.92
C LEU A 258 4.91 -14.39 17.40
N ARG A 259 4.41 -15.54 16.89
CA ARG A 259 3.96 -15.70 15.49
C ARG A 259 2.84 -14.70 15.15
N THR A 260 1.88 -14.53 16.07
CA THR A 260 0.75 -13.60 15.90
C THR A 260 1.18 -12.14 15.94
N ARG A 261 2.15 -11.77 16.79
CA ARG A 261 2.75 -10.44 16.86
C ARG A 261 3.48 -10.08 15.57
N VAL A 262 4.26 -11.01 15.01
CA VAL A 262 4.88 -10.82 13.68
C VAL A 262 3.81 -10.65 12.60
N ASP A 263 2.76 -11.48 12.57
CA ASP A 263 1.65 -11.32 11.61
C ASP A 263 1.02 -9.93 11.68
N LEU A 264 0.56 -9.49 12.86
CA LEU A 264 -0.12 -8.21 13.02
C LEU A 264 0.80 -7.02 12.70
N LEU A 265 2.06 -7.04 13.15
CA LEU A 265 3.07 -6.03 12.84
C LEU A 265 3.34 -5.92 11.33
N PHE A 266 3.48 -7.05 10.62
CA PHE A 266 3.61 -7.07 9.15
C PHE A 266 2.33 -6.58 8.47
N GLY A 267 1.16 -6.84 9.07
CA GLY A 267 -0.11 -6.29 8.58
C GLY A 267 -0.17 -4.77 8.68
N HIS A 268 0.31 -4.21 9.79
CA HIS A 268 0.33 -2.77 10.06
C HIS A 268 1.44 -2.07 9.25
N TYR A 269 2.70 -2.36 9.54
CA TYR A 269 3.84 -1.55 9.12
C TYR A 269 4.34 -1.82 7.69
N TYR A 270 4.00 -2.98 7.10
CA TYR A 270 4.20 -3.23 5.67
C TYR A 270 2.90 -3.06 4.86
N LEU A 271 1.75 -2.80 5.49
CA LEU A 271 0.44 -2.90 4.85
C LEU A 271 0.21 -4.26 4.16
N LEU A 272 0.78 -5.37 4.64
CA LEU A 272 0.66 -6.67 3.96
C LEU A 272 -0.74 -7.28 4.08
N ARG A 273 -1.07 -8.19 3.16
CA ARG A 273 -2.33 -8.95 3.20
C ARG A 273 -2.16 -10.22 4.02
N GLY A 274 -3.25 -10.69 4.62
CA GLY A 274 -3.29 -11.97 5.35
C GLY A 274 -2.66 -13.14 4.58
N GLU A 275 -2.98 -13.27 3.28
CA GLU A 275 -2.39 -14.26 2.37
C GLU A 275 -0.86 -14.09 2.24
N ASN A 276 -0.38 -12.91 1.84
CA ASN A 276 1.04 -12.63 1.65
C ASN A 276 1.88 -12.88 2.92
N ARG A 277 1.33 -12.64 4.11
CA ARG A 277 2.03 -12.88 5.39
C ARG A 277 2.24 -14.35 5.70
N ARG A 278 1.26 -15.23 5.39
CA ARG A 278 1.35 -16.67 5.68
C ARG A 278 2.22 -17.43 4.67
N LYS A 279 2.19 -17.01 3.40
CA LYS A 279 2.99 -17.61 2.32
C LYS A 279 4.51 -17.37 2.45
N MET A 280 4.88 -16.29 3.14
CA MET A 280 6.23 -15.73 3.20
C MET A 280 7.29 -16.73 3.67
N GLU A 281 8.37 -16.82 2.91
CA GLU A 281 9.51 -17.71 3.14
C GLU A 281 10.70 -16.94 3.76
N LEU A 282 11.60 -17.66 4.44
CA LEU A 282 12.87 -17.08 4.90
C LEU A 282 13.67 -16.50 3.73
N ALA A 283 13.64 -17.16 2.57
CA ALA A 283 14.32 -16.73 1.34
C ALA A 283 13.66 -15.53 0.63
N ASP A 284 12.52 -15.03 1.12
CA ASP A 284 11.97 -13.72 0.72
C ASP A 284 12.50 -12.57 1.60
N LEU A 285 13.18 -12.85 2.73
CA LEU A 285 13.67 -11.83 3.66
C LEU A 285 15.14 -11.47 3.42
N SER A 286 15.45 -10.17 3.40
CA SER A 286 16.84 -9.69 3.32
C SER A 286 17.04 -8.34 4.00
N LEU A 287 18.30 -7.97 4.21
CA LEU A 287 18.69 -6.63 4.68
C LEU A 287 19.00 -5.70 3.48
N LEU A 288 18.55 -4.45 3.57
CA LEU A 288 19.00 -3.34 2.74
C LEU A 288 19.44 -2.19 3.63
N ASP A 289 20.74 -1.98 3.77
CA ASP A 289 21.28 -0.84 4.51
C ASP A 289 21.16 0.47 3.71
N TYR A 290 20.73 1.53 4.38
CA TYR A 290 20.72 2.88 3.84
C TYR A 290 21.98 3.66 4.26
N PRO A 291 22.44 4.61 3.41
CA PRO A 291 23.60 5.45 3.73
C PRO A 291 23.34 6.31 4.98
N SER A 292 24.42 6.82 5.57
CA SER A 292 24.40 7.70 6.76
C SER A 292 23.57 8.99 6.60
N SER A 293 23.24 9.40 5.37
CA SER A 293 22.28 10.48 5.10
C SER A 293 20.82 10.13 5.41
N GLU A 294 20.53 8.89 5.81
CA GLU A 294 19.22 8.49 6.35
C GLU A 294 19.07 8.90 7.83
N GLY A 295 20.18 8.95 8.59
CA GLY A 295 20.26 9.44 9.97
C GLY A 295 21.51 8.94 10.72
N PRO A 296 21.80 9.45 11.93
CA PRO A 296 23.03 9.14 12.67
C PRO A 296 23.11 7.68 13.15
N THR A 297 21.99 6.97 13.32
CA THR A 297 22.01 5.53 13.61
C THR A 297 22.09 4.74 12.30
N PRO A 298 22.96 3.70 12.17
CA PRO A 298 23.00 2.84 10.99
C PRO A 298 21.63 2.26 10.64
N CYS A 299 21.12 2.60 9.45
CA CYS A 299 19.72 2.40 9.06
C CYS A 299 19.52 1.17 8.15
N GLY A 300 19.50 -0.01 8.76
CA GLY A 300 19.15 -1.27 8.09
C GLY A 300 17.64 -1.44 7.91
N CYS A 301 17.17 -1.46 6.66
CA CYS A 301 15.79 -1.75 6.29
C CYS A 301 15.58 -3.27 6.12
N LEU A 302 14.60 -3.84 6.80
CA LEU A 302 14.19 -5.23 6.58
C LEU A 302 13.32 -5.27 5.32
N VAL A 303 13.80 -5.97 4.30
CA VAL A 303 13.12 -6.12 3.00
C VAL A 303 12.44 -7.46 2.92
N THR A 304 11.26 -7.47 2.30
CA THR A 304 10.50 -8.67 1.94
C THR A 304 10.25 -8.65 0.44
N LEU A 305 10.62 -9.73 -0.25
CA LEU A 305 10.22 -10.01 -1.61
C LEU A 305 8.78 -10.56 -1.63
N LEU A 306 7.98 -10.07 -2.57
CA LEU A 306 6.73 -10.67 -2.98
C LEU A 306 6.85 -11.08 -4.44
N ARG A 307 6.45 -12.32 -4.75
CA ARG A 307 6.34 -12.83 -6.12
C ARG A 307 4.86 -12.94 -6.52
N ASP A 308 4.04 -13.42 -5.59
CA ASP A 308 2.62 -13.72 -5.82
C ASP A 308 1.66 -12.92 -4.94
N GLY A 309 0.46 -12.74 -5.47
CA GLY A 309 -0.69 -12.23 -4.71
C GLY A 309 -1.79 -11.72 -5.63
N LYS A 310 -3.00 -11.53 -5.09
CA LYS A 310 -4.23 -11.20 -5.84
C LYS A 310 -4.16 -10.03 -6.87
N LEU A 311 -3.17 -9.14 -6.79
CA LEU A 311 -2.91 -8.10 -7.82
C LEU A 311 -1.74 -8.44 -8.76
N ASN A 312 -0.72 -9.14 -8.29
CA ASN A 312 0.47 -9.52 -9.04
C ASN A 312 0.25 -10.89 -9.68
N LYS A 313 -0.44 -10.89 -10.83
CA LYS A 313 -0.80 -12.08 -11.60
C LYS A 313 0.24 -12.45 -12.67
N THR A 314 1.49 -12.05 -12.45
CA THR A 314 2.57 -12.11 -13.44
C THR A 314 3.92 -12.43 -12.79
N ALA A 315 3.92 -13.01 -11.59
CA ALA A 315 5.10 -13.39 -10.80
C ALA A 315 6.20 -12.30 -10.72
N LYS A 316 5.81 -11.00 -10.71
CA LYS A 316 6.78 -9.90 -10.70
C LYS A 316 7.45 -9.82 -9.34
N LYS A 317 8.76 -9.55 -9.31
CA LYS A 317 9.47 -9.25 -8.06
C LYS A 317 9.05 -7.87 -7.54
N GLU A 318 8.19 -7.84 -6.53
CA GLU A 318 7.80 -6.64 -5.81
C GLU A 318 8.48 -6.62 -4.43
N PHE A 319 9.18 -5.54 -4.09
CA PHE A 319 9.80 -5.41 -2.77
C PHE A 319 8.90 -4.63 -1.80
N MET A 320 8.91 -5.00 -0.53
CA MET A 320 8.30 -4.26 0.58
C MET A 320 9.33 -4.12 1.71
N GLY A 321 9.17 -3.17 2.63
CA GLY A 321 10.16 -2.96 3.67
C GLY A 321 9.66 -2.17 4.88
N ALA A 322 10.41 -2.26 5.97
CA ALA A 322 10.22 -1.45 7.17
C ALA A 322 11.55 -1.22 7.91
N LEU A 323 11.64 -0.05 8.56
CA LEU A 323 12.73 0.30 9.47
C LEU A 323 12.46 -0.27 10.88
N ARG A 324 13.45 -0.21 11.77
CA ARG A 324 13.21 -0.43 13.21
C ARG A 324 12.34 0.71 13.76
N HIS A 325 11.29 0.38 14.50
CA HIS A 325 10.44 1.35 15.16
C HIS A 325 11.15 1.99 16.37
N LYS A 326 10.87 3.28 16.68
CA LYS A 326 11.44 4.00 17.85
C LYS A 326 11.15 3.30 19.18
N ASP A 327 9.90 2.90 19.39
CA ASP A 327 9.52 1.96 20.46
C ASP A 327 9.80 0.49 20.02
N PRO A 328 10.56 -0.32 20.81
CA PRO A 328 10.80 -1.74 20.52
C PRO A 328 9.53 -2.63 20.54
N LEU A 329 8.46 -2.24 21.23
CA LEU A 329 7.19 -2.99 21.29
C LEU A 329 6.44 -3.02 19.96
N PHE A 330 6.69 -2.05 19.08
CA PHE A 330 6.18 -2.00 17.70
C PHE A 330 7.24 -2.37 16.64
N CYS A 331 8.47 -2.69 17.05
CA CYS A 331 9.57 -3.00 16.13
C CYS A 331 9.35 -4.34 15.40
N THR A 332 9.10 -4.27 14.08
CA THR A 332 8.96 -5.45 13.18
C THR A 332 10.19 -6.35 13.23
N GLN A 333 11.40 -5.76 13.16
CA GLN A 333 12.68 -6.47 13.22
C GLN A 333 12.88 -7.15 14.58
N GLY A 334 12.57 -6.47 15.68
CA GLY A 334 12.66 -7.03 17.03
C GLY A 334 11.66 -8.17 17.27
N ALA A 335 10.44 -8.06 16.75
CA ALA A 335 9.46 -9.15 16.82
C ALA A 335 9.87 -10.38 16.00
N LEU A 336 10.43 -10.16 14.81
CA LEU A 336 10.97 -11.23 13.98
C LEU A 336 12.14 -11.94 14.68
N ALA A 337 13.06 -11.17 15.27
CA ALA A 337 14.18 -11.71 16.04
C ALA A 337 13.73 -12.51 17.27
N GLN A 338 12.70 -12.05 18.00
CA GLN A 338 12.12 -12.79 19.13
C GLN A 338 11.47 -14.11 18.68
N LEU A 339 10.77 -14.12 17.54
CA LEU A 339 10.21 -15.34 16.95
C LEU A 339 11.32 -16.31 16.51
N PHE A 340 12.38 -15.82 15.87
CA PHE A 340 13.53 -16.63 15.43
C PHE A 340 14.38 -17.14 16.60
N PHE A 341 14.48 -16.38 17.69
CA PHE A 341 15.11 -16.85 18.93
C PHE A 341 14.27 -17.97 19.54
N TRP A 342 12.96 -17.77 19.71
CA TRP A 342 12.08 -18.81 20.24
C TRP A 342 12.15 -20.10 19.41
N ARG A 343 12.03 -20.00 18.07
CA ARG A 343 12.10 -21.17 17.16
C ARG A 343 13.39 -21.98 17.33
N TRP A 344 14.54 -21.33 17.24
CA TRP A 344 15.83 -22.03 17.12
C TRP A 344 16.63 -22.19 18.43
N HIS A 345 16.23 -21.53 19.53
CA HIS A 345 16.85 -21.72 20.86
C HIS A 345 15.93 -22.34 21.91
N VAL A 346 14.60 -22.10 21.84
CA VAL A 346 13.64 -22.49 22.89
C VAL A 346 12.76 -23.67 22.45
N ALA A 347 12.31 -23.68 21.20
CA ALA A 347 11.43 -24.72 20.65
C ALA A 347 12.20 -25.89 19.99
N GLY A 348 13.51 -25.78 19.83
CA GLY A 348 14.35 -26.83 19.22
C GLY A 348 14.12 -27.06 17.72
N GLU A 349 13.54 -26.09 16.99
CA GLU A 349 13.45 -26.20 15.53
C GLU A 349 14.88 -26.25 14.94
N PRO A 350 15.21 -27.19 14.04
CA PRO A 350 16.53 -27.24 13.41
C PRO A 350 16.88 -25.93 12.70
N SER A 351 18.13 -25.48 12.76
CA SER A 351 18.57 -24.30 12.02
C SER A 351 18.39 -24.46 10.50
N PRO A 352 18.26 -23.37 9.73
CA PRO A 352 18.31 -23.44 8.27
C PRO A 352 19.64 -24.02 7.77
N SER A 353 19.61 -24.88 6.76
CA SER A 353 20.81 -25.40 6.09
C SER A 353 21.00 -24.65 4.77
N PHE A 354 22.14 -23.99 4.60
CA PHE A 354 22.45 -23.28 3.36
C PHE A 354 23.28 -24.12 2.37
N ARG A 355 23.40 -25.46 2.56
CA ARG A 355 24.14 -26.33 1.62
C ARG A 355 23.55 -26.28 0.21
N ARG A 356 22.23 -26.33 0.10
CA ARG A 356 21.46 -26.26 -1.15
C ARG A 356 20.24 -25.37 -0.94
N ARG A 357 19.77 -24.67 -1.99
CA ARG A 357 18.59 -23.80 -1.91
C ARG A 357 17.34 -24.54 -1.41
N GLN A 358 17.19 -25.80 -1.83
CA GLN A 358 16.10 -26.71 -1.46
C GLN A 358 16.02 -26.93 0.06
N ASP A 359 17.13 -26.88 0.78
CA ASP A 359 17.21 -27.20 2.21
C ASP A 359 16.73 -26.04 3.12
N TRP A 360 16.42 -24.86 2.55
CA TRP A 360 15.94 -23.72 3.33
C TRP A 360 14.90 -22.81 2.66
N TYR A 361 14.80 -22.77 1.33
CA TYR A 361 13.93 -21.81 0.63
C TYR A 361 12.46 -21.88 1.06
N ARG A 362 11.95 -23.08 1.34
CA ARG A 362 10.52 -23.29 1.67
C ARG A 362 10.15 -22.98 3.11
N ILE A 363 11.13 -22.83 4.01
CA ILE A 363 10.88 -22.59 5.43
C ILE A 363 10.11 -21.28 5.58
N LYS A 364 8.94 -21.33 6.23
CA LYS A 364 8.06 -20.18 6.39
C LYS A 364 8.49 -19.26 7.52
N VAL A 365 8.18 -17.97 7.37
CA VAL A 365 8.26 -16.98 8.45
C VAL A 365 7.15 -17.27 9.48
N LEU A 366 5.92 -17.47 9.00
CA LEU A 366 4.75 -17.85 9.80
C LEU A 366 4.43 -19.34 9.58
N VAL A 367 5.14 -20.19 10.31
CA VAL A 367 5.03 -21.66 10.32
C VAL A 367 3.60 -22.14 10.61
N GLY A 368 3.17 -23.21 9.91
CA GLY A 368 1.91 -23.94 10.10
C GLY A 368 2.00 -25.00 11.21
N ARG A 369 1.72 -26.28 10.89
CA ARG A 369 2.08 -27.46 11.69
C ARG A 369 3.54 -27.86 11.42
N ASP A 370 3.93 -27.92 10.15
CA ASP A 370 5.33 -28.08 9.72
C ASP A 370 5.98 -26.75 9.31
N ARG A 371 7.33 -26.70 9.37
CA ARG A 371 8.14 -25.52 9.06
C ARG A 371 8.04 -25.02 7.61
N GLU A 372 7.75 -25.89 6.63
CA GLU A 372 7.51 -25.52 5.22
C GLU A 372 6.04 -25.19 4.93
N GLN A 373 5.12 -25.55 5.82
CA GLN A 373 3.68 -25.33 5.64
C GLN A 373 3.30 -23.87 5.92
N GLU A 374 2.51 -23.23 5.05
CA GLU A 374 1.92 -21.92 5.38
C GLU A 374 0.99 -22.04 6.59
N LEU A 375 1.02 -21.05 7.50
CA LEU A 375 -0.02 -20.90 8.51
C LEU A 375 -1.40 -20.93 7.83
N SER A 376 -2.37 -21.64 8.42
CA SER A 376 -3.73 -21.72 7.86
C SER A 376 -4.47 -20.38 7.98
N TYR A 377 -5.43 -20.12 7.08
CA TYR A 377 -6.32 -18.97 7.23
C TYR A 377 -7.24 -19.05 8.48
N PRO A 378 -7.86 -20.21 8.81
CA PRO A 378 -8.60 -20.37 10.07
C PRO A 378 -7.77 -20.02 11.31
N THR A 379 -6.56 -20.57 11.44
CA THR A 379 -5.68 -20.31 12.60
C THR A 379 -5.24 -18.83 12.66
N GLN A 380 -4.85 -18.21 11.54
CA GLN A 380 -4.55 -16.76 11.50
C GLN A 380 -5.77 -15.93 11.97
N LEU A 381 -6.98 -16.31 11.55
CA LEU A 381 -8.22 -15.63 11.92
C LEU A 381 -8.60 -15.84 13.38
N GLN A 382 -8.43 -17.06 13.91
CA GLN A 382 -8.72 -17.44 15.29
C GLN A 382 -7.78 -16.75 16.28
N GLU A 383 -6.47 -16.73 16.00
CA GLU A 383 -5.49 -16.02 16.85
C GLU A 383 -5.73 -14.51 16.83
N THR A 384 -6.05 -13.93 15.66
CA THR A 384 -6.47 -12.52 15.58
C THR A 384 -7.76 -12.28 16.38
N TRP A 385 -8.73 -13.20 16.34
CA TRP A 385 -9.96 -13.11 17.14
C TRP A 385 -9.71 -13.16 18.65
N ARG A 386 -8.85 -14.09 19.09
CA ARG A 386 -8.48 -14.30 20.49
C ARG A 386 -7.84 -13.04 21.07
N ILE A 387 -6.84 -12.47 20.37
CA ILE A 387 -6.13 -11.30 20.88
C ILE A 387 -6.95 -10.00 20.77
N PHE A 388 -7.74 -9.80 19.70
CA PHE A 388 -8.64 -8.65 19.63
C PHE A 388 -9.71 -8.73 20.72
N GLY A 389 -10.28 -9.91 20.97
CA GLY A 389 -11.22 -10.12 22.08
C GLY A 389 -10.60 -9.80 23.45
N ALA A 390 -9.37 -10.24 23.70
CA ALA A 390 -8.63 -9.95 24.94
C ALA A 390 -8.29 -8.46 25.10
N ALA A 391 -8.02 -7.74 24.01
CA ALA A 391 -7.74 -6.29 24.02
C ALA A 391 -8.99 -5.39 24.10
N GLY A 392 -10.20 -5.98 23.99
CA GLY A 392 -11.49 -5.28 23.94
C GLY A 392 -11.94 -4.80 22.54
N LEU A 393 -11.25 -5.23 21.47
CA LEU A 393 -11.42 -4.70 20.11
C LEU A 393 -12.62 -5.28 19.34
N MET A 394 -13.62 -4.41 19.11
CA MET A 394 -14.86 -4.73 18.40
C MET A 394 -14.75 -4.50 16.88
N ALA A 395 -14.02 -5.39 16.19
CA ALA A 395 -13.75 -5.27 14.75
C ALA A 395 -14.59 -6.19 13.85
N SER A 396 -15.27 -5.61 12.85
CA SER A 396 -16.03 -6.30 11.79
C SER A 396 -15.16 -7.16 10.86
N LYS A 397 -13.91 -6.73 10.64
CA LYS A 397 -12.89 -7.34 9.79
C LYS A 397 -11.64 -7.49 10.65
N LYS A 398 -11.00 -8.66 10.64
CA LYS A 398 -9.92 -8.99 11.59
C LYS A 398 -8.54 -9.06 10.92
N THR A 399 -8.25 -10.12 10.18
CA THR A 399 -6.94 -10.31 9.49
C THR A 399 -6.61 -9.26 8.41
N HIS A 400 -7.58 -8.45 7.98
CA HIS A 400 -7.38 -7.32 7.08
C HIS A 400 -7.29 -5.96 7.80
N LEU A 401 -7.57 -5.88 9.10
CA LEU A 401 -7.64 -4.62 9.83
C LEU A 401 -6.30 -3.90 9.94
N PRO A 402 -5.17 -4.56 10.29
CA PRO A 402 -3.90 -3.83 10.45
C PRO A 402 -3.47 -3.12 9.16
N ARG A 403 -3.72 -3.74 8.00
CA ARG A 403 -3.48 -3.13 6.68
C ARG A 403 -4.39 -1.93 6.38
N ARG A 404 -5.59 -1.86 6.97
CA ARG A 404 -6.46 -0.68 6.88
C ARG A 404 -5.91 0.42 7.81
N VAL A 405 -5.74 0.09 9.09
CA VAL A 405 -5.39 1.09 10.11
C VAL A 405 -4.01 1.67 9.87
N GLY A 406 -2.99 0.86 9.53
CA GLY A 406 -1.65 1.37 9.20
C GLY A 406 -1.57 2.30 7.99
N ALA A 407 -2.58 2.28 7.11
CA ALA A 407 -2.67 3.26 6.02
C ALA A 407 -3.31 4.58 6.49
N GLN A 408 -4.27 4.52 7.41
CA GLN A 408 -4.89 5.69 8.05
C GLN A 408 -3.95 6.35 9.06
N ASP A 409 -3.14 5.56 9.75
CA ASP A 409 -2.07 6.00 10.66
C ASP A 409 -1.00 6.79 9.91
N ALA A 410 -0.49 6.23 8.80
CA ALA A 410 0.45 6.92 7.92
C ALA A 410 -0.13 8.22 7.34
N GLU A 411 -1.41 8.24 6.96
CA GLU A 411 -2.12 9.43 6.46
C GLU A 411 -2.25 10.51 7.55
N THR A 412 -2.60 10.10 8.78
CA THR A 412 -2.73 10.97 9.96
C THR A 412 -1.40 11.63 10.32
N HIS A 413 -0.30 10.87 10.25
CA HIS A 413 1.07 11.36 10.47
C HIS A 413 1.72 11.99 9.21
N GLY A 414 0.91 12.46 8.25
CA GLY A 414 1.39 13.33 7.16
C GLY A 414 2.10 12.62 5.98
N THR A 415 1.97 11.29 5.85
CA THR A 415 2.52 10.58 4.68
C THR A 415 1.74 10.94 3.42
N SER A 416 2.45 11.30 2.34
CA SER A 416 1.79 11.60 1.07
C SER A 416 1.02 10.39 0.50
N LEU A 417 -0.17 10.63 -0.06
CA LEU A 417 -1.00 9.61 -0.70
C LEU A 417 -0.24 8.80 -1.78
N ALA A 418 0.75 9.41 -2.43
CA ALA A 418 1.65 8.73 -3.36
C ALA A 418 2.49 7.65 -2.67
N GLN A 419 3.10 7.97 -1.52
CA GLN A 419 3.88 7.02 -0.71
C GLN A 419 2.99 5.95 -0.07
N ILE A 420 1.79 6.29 0.41
CA ILE A 420 0.81 5.31 0.91
C ILE A 420 0.34 4.35 -0.21
N SER A 421 0.05 4.88 -1.40
CA SER A 421 -0.29 4.08 -2.59
C SER A 421 0.88 3.18 -3.05
N GLN A 422 2.12 3.69 -2.92
CA GLN A 422 3.35 2.95 -3.21
C GLN A 422 3.63 1.86 -2.16
N ALA A 423 3.33 2.09 -0.89
CA ALA A 423 3.40 1.09 0.18
C ALA A 423 2.33 0.01 0.00
N GLY A 424 1.05 0.39 -0.06
CA GLY A 424 -0.05 -0.57 -0.20
C GLY A 424 -0.12 -1.29 -1.55
N ARG A 425 0.75 -0.95 -2.51
CA ARG A 425 0.75 -1.43 -3.91
C ARG A 425 -0.62 -1.24 -4.59
N TRP A 426 -1.23 -0.06 -4.42
CA TRP A 426 -2.56 0.24 -4.95
C TRP A 426 -2.54 0.82 -6.38
N ASN A 427 -1.67 1.79 -6.67
CA ASN A 427 -1.53 2.37 -8.01
C ASN A 427 -0.06 2.38 -8.46
N GLN A 428 0.42 1.28 -9.06
CA GLN A 428 1.75 1.23 -9.66
C GLN A 428 1.72 1.65 -11.12
N SER A 429 2.41 2.74 -11.47
CA SER A 429 2.62 3.14 -12.86
C SER A 429 3.51 2.13 -13.62
N VAL A 430 3.53 2.18 -14.96
CA VAL A 430 4.41 1.31 -15.77
C VAL A 430 5.90 1.51 -15.40
N LEU A 431 6.31 2.73 -15.06
CA LEU A 431 7.67 3.03 -14.59
C LEU A 431 7.97 2.32 -13.26
N CYS A 432 7.05 2.39 -12.30
CA CYS A 432 7.15 1.69 -11.02
C CYS A 432 7.16 0.15 -11.18
N GLN A 433 6.49 -0.37 -12.21
CA GLN A 433 6.40 -1.81 -12.48
C GLN A 433 7.59 -2.40 -13.27
N ALA A 434 8.50 -1.56 -13.78
CA ALA A 434 9.54 -1.98 -14.73
C ALA A 434 10.96 -1.50 -14.39
N TYR A 435 11.11 -0.38 -13.67
CA TYR A 435 12.42 0.23 -13.44
C TYR A 435 12.70 0.63 -11.99
N LEU A 436 11.68 0.86 -11.15
CA LEU A 436 11.86 1.42 -9.81
C LEU A 436 11.52 0.40 -8.73
N THR A 437 12.53 -0.13 -8.04
CA THR A 437 12.36 -0.97 -6.84
C THR A 437 11.82 -0.20 -5.64
N HIS A 438 11.89 1.14 -5.68
CA HIS A 438 11.87 2.03 -4.53
C HIS A 438 10.85 1.66 -3.44
N LEU A 439 11.39 1.35 -2.27
CA LEU A 439 10.66 1.31 -1.01
C LEU A 439 10.29 2.75 -0.60
N PRO A 440 9.07 3.00 -0.09
CA PRO A 440 8.59 4.34 0.19
C PRO A 440 9.18 4.88 1.51
N ARG A 441 10.39 5.44 1.46
CA ARG A 441 11.12 5.88 2.68
C ARG A 441 10.33 6.86 3.55
N GLN A 442 9.54 7.78 2.97
CA GLN A 442 8.72 8.71 3.75
C GLN A 442 7.71 7.94 4.61
N PHE A 443 6.99 7.00 4.00
CA PHE A 443 6.05 6.11 4.71
C PHE A 443 6.78 5.29 5.78
N MET A 444 7.90 4.63 5.43
CA MET A 444 8.63 3.74 6.34
C MET A 444 9.26 4.44 7.55
N ARG A 445 9.59 5.73 7.44
CA ARG A 445 10.02 6.58 8.57
C ARG A 445 8.83 6.90 9.47
N ILE A 446 7.75 7.42 8.88
CA ILE A 446 6.56 7.88 9.59
C ILE A 446 5.95 6.75 10.42
N VAL A 447 5.66 5.59 9.80
CA VAL A 447 5.09 4.43 10.52
C VAL A 447 6.10 3.72 11.45
N ALA A 448 7.35 4.20 11.52
CA ALA A 448 8.36 3.75 12.49
C ALA A 448 8.61 4.77 13.61
N GLY A 449 7.87 5.88 13.65
CA GLY A 449 7.95 6.93 14.68
C GLY A 449 8.93 8.08 14.39
N PHE A 450 9.46 8.16 13.16
CA PHE A 450 10.34 9.26 12.72
C PHE A 450 9.55 10.28 11.88
N SER A 451 10.09 11.48 11.70
CA SER A 451 9.50 12.45 10.78
C SER A 451 9.64 12.02 9.31
N ALA A 452 8.99 12.76 8.41
CA ALA A 452 9.14 12.56 6.97
C ALA A 452 10.60 12.75 6.47
N SER A 453 11.42 13.51 7.18
CA SER A 453 12.69 14.07 6.71
C SER A 453 13.83 13.04 6.60
N PRO A 454 14.70 13.13 5.57
CA PRO A 454 15.99 12.44 5.58
C PRO A 454 16.91 12.99 6.68
N GLY A 455 17.76 12.14 7.27
CA GLY A 455 18.65 12.48 8.38
C GLY A 455 18.04 12.26 9.77
N ASP A 456 16.71 12.06 9.86
CA ASP A 456 15.98 12.00 11.13
C ASP A 456 16.02 10.63 11.83
N TYR A 457 16.64 9.62 11.21
CA TYR A 457 16.69 8.26 11.78
C TYR A 457 17.71 8.15 12.92
N PHE A 458 17.23 8.33 14.16
CA PHE A 458 17.97 8.13 15.40
C PHE A 458 17.26 7.17 16.36
N LEU A 459 17.98 6.16 16.87
CA LEU A 459 17.51 5.24 17.91
C LEU A 459 18.42 5.30 19.13
N ALA A 460 17.94 5.89 20.22
CA ALA A 460 18.60 5.93 21.52
C ALA A 460 19.15 4.56 21.97
N ARG A 461 18.29 3.53 21.97
CA ARG A 461 18.65 2.14 22.34
C ARG A 461 19.66 1.45 21.41
N ALA A 462 20.13 2.14 20.37
CA ALA A 462 21.17 1.66 19.46
C ALA A 462 22.49 2.43 19.59
N ALA A 463 22.66 3.27 20.62
CA ALA A 463 23.90 3.97 20.93
C ALA A 463 25.07 3.02 21.24
N HIS A 464 24.82 1.93 21.97
CA HIS A 464 25.81 0.89 22.23
C HIS A 464 25.68 -0.27 21.23
N GLU A 465 26.79 -0.65 20.60
CA GLU A 465 26.90 -1.93 19.91
C GLU A 465 27.04 -3.07 20.95
N PRO A 466 26.28 -4.17 20.84
CA PRO A 466 26.37 -5.25 21.81
C PRO A 466 27.72 -5.99 21.73
N PRO A 467 28.34 -6.34 22.87
CA PRO A 467 29.57 -7.12 22.90
C PRO A 467 29.46 -8.39 22.03
N TYR A 468 30.47 -8.63 21.19
CA TYR A 468 30.48 -9.78 20.27
C TYR A 468 30.36 -11.13 20.99
N VAL A 469 30.79 -11.21 22.25
CA VAL A 469 30.59 -12.37 23.13
C VAL A 469 29.11 -12.69 23.38
N LEU A 470 28.21 -11.70 23.42
CA LEU A 470 26.76 -11.91 23.46
C LEU A 470 26.21 -12.24 22.06
N GLN A 471 26.72 -11.55 21.03
CA GLN A 471 26.25 -11.73 19.65
C GLN A 471 26.46 -13.18 19.15
N LYS A 472 27.63 -13.77 19.36
CA LYS A 472 27.96 -15.13 18.89
C LYS A 472 27.12 -16.24 19.55
N GLN A 473 26.54 -15.98 20.73
CA GLN A 473 25.64 -16.92 21.41
C GLN A 473 24.26 -16.99 20.73
N LEU A 474 23.85 -15.92 20.04
CA LEU A 474 22.61 -15.90 19.25
C LEU A 474 22.86 -16.53 17.87
N TRP A 475 22.18 -17.64 17.61
CA TRP A 475 22.27 -18.41 16.35
C TRP A 475 23.73 -18.72 15.93
N PRO A 476 24.46 -19.59 16.64
CA PRO A 476 25.90 -19.83 16.39
C PRO A 476 26.23 -20.36 14.98
N TRP A 477 25.27 -20.93 14.27
CA TRP A 477 25.42 -21.36 12.88
C TRP A 477 25.79 -20.23 11.91
N ILE A 478 25.57 -18.96 12.26
CA ILE A 478 26.03 -17.82 11.45
C ILE A 478 27.57 -17.83 11.32
N GLU A 479 28.30 -18.27 12.36
CA GLU A 479 29.76 -18.41 12.30
C GLU A 479 30.24 -19.51 11.33
N GLU A 480 29.38 -20.50 11.02
CA GLU A 480 29.67 -21.55 10.03
C GLU A 480 29.45 -21.05 8.59
N TRP A 481 28.37 -20.29 8.38
CA TRP A 481 27.92 -19.89 7.04
C TRP A 481 28.54 -18.57 6.57
N GLU A 482 28.71 -17.60 7.48
CA GLU A 482 29.29 -16.27 7.22
C GLU A 482 30.59 -16.35 6.39
N PRO A 483 31.64 -17.03 6.90
CA PRO A 483 32.92 -17.17 6.20
C PRO A 483 32.85 -17.91 4.86
N ARG A 484 31.93 -18.87 4.71
CA ARG A 484 31.74 -19.63 3.46
C ARG A 484 31.18 -18.75 2.35
N PHE A 485 30.17 -17.92 2.67
CA PHE A 485 29.62 -16.97 1.71
C PHE A 485 30.62 -15.87 1.35
N GLU A 486 31.41 -15.37 2.30
CA GLU A 486 32.48 -14.42 2.01
C GLU A 486 33.59 -15.01 1.13
N ALA A 487 34.05 -16.25 1.39
CA ALA A 487 35.05 -16.92 0.59
C ALA A 487 34.55 -17.15 -0.86
N ARG A 488 33.28 -17.53 -1.02
CA ARG A 488 32.61 -17.64 -2.32
C ARG A 488 32.58 -16.28 -3.05
N ALA A 489 32.20 -15.20 -2.36
CA ALA A 489 32.19 -13.86 -2.94
C ALA A 489 33.60 -13.41 -3.39
N ARG A 490 34.64 -13.83 -2.67
CA ARG A 490 36.06 -13.65 -3.01
C ARG A 490 36.57 -14.63 -4.09
N ARG A 491 35.74 -15.53 -4.60
CA ARG A 491 36.07 -16.61 -5.57
C ARG A 491 37.19 -17.55 -5.12
N GLN A 492 37.33 -17.74 -3.82
CA GLN A 492 38.30 -18.67 -3.24
C GLN A 492 37.70 -20.08 -3.21
N CYS A 493 38.50 -21.10 -3.52
CA CYS A 493 38.03 -22.45 -3.83
C CYS A 493 37.50 -23.25 -2.62
N TRP A 494 36.80 -24.33 -2.93
CA TRP A 494 36.15 -25.24 -1.98
C TRP A 494 37.11 -25.86 -0.95
N ALA A 495 36.67 -25.91 0.30
CA ALA A 495 36.81 -27.12 1.11
C ALA A 495 35.61 -28.04 0.82
N GLU A 496 35.75 -29.36 1.02
CA GLU A 496 34.75 -30.34 0.60
C GLU A 496 33.36 -30.11 1.24
N GLY A 497 32.29 -30.13 0.43
CA GLY A 497 30.93 -30.40 0.90
C GLY A 497 29.99 -29.22 1.19
N GLY A 498 30.13 -28.03 0.59
CA GLY A 498 29.08 -27.00 0.77
C GLY A 498 29.12 -25.72 -0.05
N LEU A 499 28.42 -25.71 -1.20
CA LEU A 499 27.43 -24.70 -1.65
C LEU A 499 27.26 -24.86 -3.18
N ASP A 500 26.41 -25.79 -3.63
CA ASP A 500 26.40 -26.21 -5.04
C ASP A 500 25.99 -25.10 -6.05
N ASP A 501 25.48 -23.97 -5.56
CA ASP A 501 24.76 -22.97 -6.35
C ASP A 501 24.96 -21.53 -5.81
N ASP A 502 24.91 -20.49 -6.66
CA ASP A 502 25.05 -19.08 -6.24
C ASP A 502 23.78 -18.60 -5.49
N ASP A 503 23.83 -18.54 -4.15
CA ASP A 503 22.67 -18.17 -3.32
C ASP A 503 22.74 -16.71 -2.80
N LEU A 504 22.26 -15.79 -3.62
CA LEU A 504 22.08 -14.37 -3.24
C LEU A 504 20.96 -14.15 -2.22
N ALA A 505 20.04 -15.10 -2.02
CA ALA A 505 19.02 -14.99 -0.97
C ALA A 505 19.64 -15.30 0.39
N ALA A 506 20.52 -16.32 0.46
CA ALA A 506 21.24 -16.68 1.68
C ALA A 506 22.20 -15.58 2.13
N ASP A 507 22.95 -14.94 1.21
CA ASP A 507 23.77 -13.77 1.51
C ASP A 507 22.94 -12.61 2.12
N GLY A 508 21.80 -12.29 1.51
CA GLY A 508 20.89 -11.25 2.01
C GLY A 508 20.22 -11.59 3.34
N PHE A 509 19.95 -12.88 3.57
CA PHE A 509 19.35 -13.41 4.80
C PHE A 509 20.36 -13.51 5.94
N LEU A 510 21.60 -13.94 5.69
CA LEU A 510 22.68 -13.98 6.68
C LEU A 510 23.02 -12.56 7.19
N LYS A 511 23.11 -11.58 6.30
CA LYS A 511 23.26 -10.16 6.67
C LYS A 511 22.11 -9.66 7.54
N LEU A 512 20.87 -10.04 7.21
CA LEU A 512 19.72 -9.79 8.07
C LEU A 512 19.88 -10.47 9.44
N MET A 513 20.24 -11.75 9.50
CA MET A 513 20.41 -12.49 10.75
C MET A 513 21.51 -11.90 11.65
N ARG A 514 22.66 -11.53 11.08
CA ARG A 514 23.73 -10.76 11.76
C ARG A 514 23.16 -9.48 12.37
N ARG A 515 22.37 -8.71 11.60
CA ARG A 515 21.67 -7.51 12.09
C ARG A 515 20.63 -7.81 13.16
N LEU A 516 19.87 -8.90 13.06
CA LEU A 516 18.85 -9.29 14.04
C LEU A 516 19.46 -9.66 15.40
N ARG A 517 20.72 -10.11 15.49
CA ARG A 517 21.43 -10.30 16.77
C ARG A 517 21.48 -8.98 17.56
N ILE A 518 21.93 -7.93 16.87
CA ILE A 518 22.05 -6.58 17.42
C ILE A 518 20.68 -6.03 17.81
N VAL A 519 19.67 -6.20 16.93
CA VAL A 519 18.30 -5.77 17.22
C VAL A 519 17.71 -6.49 18.43
N LEU A 520 17.91 -7.80 18.57
CA LEU A 520 17.35 -8.58 19.67
C LEU A 520 17.93 -8.15 21.03
N LEU A 521 19.24 -8.01 21.12
CA LEU A 521 19.94 -7.59 22.33
C LEU A 521 19.50 -6.18 22.75
N GLN A 522 19.48 -5.22 21.82
CA GLN A 522 19.07 -3.84 22.10
C GLN A 522 17.57 -3.69 22.41
N ASP A 523 16.69 -4.38 21.69
CA ASP A 523 15.25 -4.30 21.92
C ASP A 523 14.87 -5.00 23.23
N LEU A 524 15.47 -6.15 23.58
CA LEU A 524 15.20 -6.83 24.85
C LEU A 524 15.78 -6.12 26.07
N ALA A 525 16.92 -5.41 25.95
CA ALA A 525 17.49 -4.66 27.07
C ALA A 525 16.52 -3.58 27.60
N VAL A 526 15.82 -2.91 26.68
CA VAL A 526 14.77 -1.91 26.99
C VAL A 526 13.47 -2.58 27.44
N LEU A 527 13.09 -3.73 26.87
CA LEU A 527 11.85 -4.42 27.22
C LEU A 527 11.92 -5.19 28.56
N GLN A 528 13.11 -5.61 29.00
CA GLN A 528 13.33 -6.46 30.20
C GLN A 528 12.61 -5.96 31.47
N PRO A 529 12.62 -4.66 31.84
CA PRO A 529 11.97 -4.20 33.07
C PRO A 529 10.44 -4.25 33.02
N ARG A 530 9.83 -4.13 31.83
CA ARG A 530 8.37 -4.19 31.64
C ARG A 530 7.86 -5.62 31.47
N TYR A 531 8.70 -6.52 30.95
CA TYR A 531 8.35 -7.91 30.67
C TYR A 531 9.38 -8.91 31.26
N PRO A 532 9.70 -8.85 32.56
CA PRO A 532 10.77 -9.66 33.16
C PRO A 532 10.49 -11.16 33.14
N SER A 533 9.22 -11.56 33.01
CA SER A 533 8.76 -12.95 32.90
C SER A 533 8.86 -13.54 31.48
N LEU A 534 9.43 -12.84 30.50
CA LEU A 534 9.62 -13.41 29.16
C LEU A 534 10.55 -14.62 29.21
N PRO A 535 10.22 -15.72 28.49
CA PRO A 535 10.99 -16.95 28.55
C PRO A 535 12.43 -16.79 28.05
N PHE A 536 12.71 -15.74 27.26
CA PHE A 536 14.05 -15.43 26.75
C PHE A 536 15.10 -15.26 27.86
N PHE A 537 14.72 -14.66 28.99
CA PHE A 537 15.64 -14.35 30.10
C PHE A 537 16.11 -15.58 30.89
N ALA A 538 15.56 -16.77 30.61
CA ALA A 538 16.08 -18.04 31.14
C ALA A 538 17.27 -18.59 30.32
N TYR A 539 17.46 -18.14 29.08
CA TYR A 539 18.42 -18.71 28.13
C TYR A 539 19.60 -17.76 27.88
N ALA A 540 20.75 -18.35 27.54
CA ALA A 540 21.90 -17.62 27.04
C ALA A 540 21.56 -16.89 25.72
N PRO A 541 22.04 -15.66 25.50
CA PRO A 541 22.96 -14.87 26.34
C PRO A 541 22.30 -14.11 27.51
N PHE A 542 20.97 -14.13 27.63
CA PHE A 542 20.19 -13.19 28.45
C PHE A 542 20.19 -13.45 29.97
N ASN A 543 20.99 -14.41 30.42
CA ASN A 543 21.09 -14.85 31.82
C ASN A 543 22.51 -14.67 32.42
N GLY A 544 23.47 -14.15 31.65
CA GLY A 544 24.87 -13.92 32.09
C GLY A 544 25.16 -12.51 32.62
N PRO A 545 26.32 -12.29 33.29
CA PRO A 545 26.71 -10.99 33.80
C PRO A 545 26.96 -9.96 32.68
N GLU A 546 27.56 -10.36 31.55
CA GLU A 546 27.84 -9.46 30.43
C GLU A 546 26.56 -8.94 29.76
N TRP A 547 25.46 -9.69 29.86
CA TRP A 547 24.13 -9.22 29.47
C TRP A 547 23.61 -8.16 30.44
N ASN A 548 23.77 -8.35 31.75
CA ASN A 548 23.29 -7.40 32.75
C ASN A 548 23.99 -6.04 32.63
N GLU A 549 25.31 -6.04 32.44
CA GLU A 549 26.10 -4.82 32.17
C GLU A 549 25.62 -4.10 30.90
N PHE A 550 25.56 -4.83 29.77
CA PHE A 550 25.09 -4.27 28.50
C PHE A 550 23.65 -3.73 28.59
N ALA A 551 22.75 -4.46 29.25
CA ALA A 551 21.36 -4.08 29.38
C ALA A 551 21.16 -2.86 30.32
N VAL A 552 22.00 -2.69 31.34
CA VAL A 552 22.03 -1.45 32.14
C VAL A 552 22.49 -0.27 31.30
N ALA A 553 23.58 -0.40 30.54
CA ALA A 553 24.08 0.65 29.67
C ALA A 553 23.01 1.11 28.64
N VAL A 554 22.42 0.17 27.90
CA VAL A 554 21.36 0.48 26.90
C VAL A 554 20.14 1.15 27.54
N ARG A 555 19.79 0.83 28.79
CA ARG A 555 18.70 1.50 29.50
C ARG A 555 19.06 2.90 29.99
N SER A 556 20.29 3.12 30.44
CA SER A 556 20.79 4.45 30.82
C SER A 556 20.63 5.42 29.64
N ASP A 557 21.17 5.06 28.48
CA ASP A 557 21.07 5.88 27.28
C ASP A 557 19.62 5.95 26.75
N ALA A 558 18.84 4.86 26.79
CA ALA A 558 17.45 4.89 26.33
C ALA A 558 16.51 5.76 27.17
N VAL A 559 16.84 6.02 28.44
CA VAL A 559 16.09 6.94 29.32
C VAL A 559 16.66 8.36 29.28
N GLY A 560 17.99 8.50 29.15
CA GLY A 560 18.70 9.79 29.12
C GLY A 560 18.89 10.42 27.73
N ALA A 561 18.33 9.84 26.67
CA ALA A 561 18.61 10.24 25.29
C ALA A 561 18.09 11.62 24.89
N THR A 562 18.89 12.65 25.16
CA THR A 562 18.94 13.86 24.35
C THR A 562 19.21 13.47 22.88
N GLU A 563 18.40 13.94 21.93
CA GLU A 563 18.71 13.74 20.52
C GLU A 563 20.05 14.41 20.14
N PRO A 564 20.85 13.84 19.24
CA PRO A 564 22.14 14.41 18.87
C PRO A 564 22.02 15.87 18.45
N LEU A 565 22.89 16.74 18.97
CA LEU A 565 22.81 18.19 18.75
C LEU A 565 22.83 18.57 17.26
N SER A 566 23.54 17.80 16.43
CA SER A 566 23.53 17.94 14.96
C SER A 566 22.14 17.74 14.34
N LEU A 567 21.32 16.85 14.89
CA LEU A 567 19.96 16.54 14.45
C LEU A 567 18.99 17.65 14.89
N LEU A 568 19.14 18.16 16.12
CA LEU A 568 18.41 19.33 16.61
C LEU A 568 18.71 20.57 15.76
N ILE A 569 20.00 20.83 15.47
CA ILE A 569 20.43 21.90 14.56
C ILE A 569 19.85 21.69 13.15
N GLN A 570 19.90 20.47 12.60
CA GLN A 570 19.36 20.18 11.28
C GLN A 570 17.84 20.45 11.18
N ARG A 571 17.07 20.18 12.25
CA ARG A 571 15.64 20.51 12.30
C ARG A 571 15.37 22.01 12.48
N ALA A 572 16.20 22.73 13.24
CA ALA A 572 16.06 24.17 13.47
C ALA A 572 16.56 25.03 12.28
N LEU A 573 17.48 24.52 11.47
CA LEU A 573 18.14 25.29 10.39
C LEU A 573 17.17 25.93 9.38
N PRO A 574 16.05 25.29 8.94
CA PRO A 574 15.09 25.94 8.05
C PRO A 574 14.37 27.13 8.68
N GLU A 575 14.01 27.04 9.96
CA GLU A 575 13.37 28.15 10.70
C GLU A 575 14.37 29.29 10.93
N LEU A 576 15.62 28.96 11.30
CA LEU A 576 16.70 29.91 11.42
C LEU A 576 17.03 30.60 10.08
N SER A 577 17.00 29.88 8.95
CA SER A 577 17.17 30.46 7.61
C SER A 577 16.05 31.45 7.29
N GLY A 578 14.78 31.08 7.54
CA GLY A 578 13.64 31.98 7.35
C GLY A 578 13.73 33.26 8.21
N VAL A 579 14.16 33.14 9.47
CA VAL A 579 14.40 34.29 10.35
C VAL A 579 15.54 35.16 9.81
N LEU A 580 16.68 34.58 9.41
CA LEU A 580 17.81 35.30 8.85
C LEU A 580 17.47 35.99 7.52
N GLU A 581 16.72 35.33 6.65
CA GLU A 581 16.22 35.88 5.38
C GLU A 581 15.27 37.06 5.62
N SER A 582 14.29 36.93 6.52
CA SER A 582 13.39 38.03 6.89
C SER A 582 14.11 39.22 7.54
N THR A 583 15.15 38.95 8.34
CA THR A 583 15.95 39.99 8.99
C THR A 583 16.84 40.71 7.98
N ARG A 584 17.43 39.98 7.03
CA ARG A 584 18.17 40.54 5.90
C ARG A 584 17.28 41.43 5.04
N GLU A 585 16.07 40.97 4.72
CA GLU A 585 15.11 41.72 3.91
C GLU A 585 14.67 43.01 4.62
N ALA A 586 14.34 42.94 5.92
CA ALA A 586 14.00 44.11 6.72
C ALA A 586 15.16 45.14 6.79
N VAL A 587 16.42 44.67 6.88
CA VAL A 587 17.61 45.55 6.85
C VAL A 587 17.78 46.20 5.47
N LEU A 588 17.58 45.47 4.37
CA LEU A 588 17.65 46.02 3.01
C LEU A 588 16.56 47.09 2.77
N GLN A 589 15.31 46.81 3.15
CA GLN A 589 14.20 47.77 3.04
C GLN A 589 14.43 49.03 3.89
N ASN A 590 14.97 48.88 5.11
CA ASN A 590 15.32 50.03 5.94
C ASN A 590 16.48 50.84 5.34
N SER A 591 17.49 50.19 4.74
CA SER A 591 18.59 50.84 4.04
C SER A 591 18.11 51.63 2.82
N GLN A 592 17.24 51.05 1.98
CA GLN A 592 16.61 51.76 0.85
C GLN A 592 15.79 52.97 1.33
N ARG A 593 15.01 52.81 2.41
CA ARG A 593 14.23 53.91 3.02
C ARG A 593 15.11 55.04 3.56
N LEU A 594 16.33 54.72 4.01
CA LEU A 594 17.31 55.73 4.43
C LEU A 594 17.96 56.43 3.23
N ALA A 595 18.30 55.69 2.16
CA ALA A 595 18.82 56.26 0.92
C ALA A 595 17.85 57.30 0.32
N ILE A 596 16.58 56.92 0.10
CA ILE A 596 15.54 57.81 -0.44
C ILE A 596 15.34 59.07 0.43
N ARG A 597 15.48 58.94 1.75
CA ARG A 597 15.42 60.09 2.69
C ARG A 597 16.64 61.00 2.64
N LEU A 598 17.81 60.47 2.27
CA LEU A 598 19.02 61.26 2.08
C LEU A 598 19.00 61.96 0.72
N GLU A 599 18.59 61.25 -0.34
CA GLU A 599 18.38 61.80 -1.69
C GLU A 599 17.39 62.99 -1.64
N ALA A 600 16.18 62.79 -1.10
CA ALA A 600 15.19 63.87 -0.97
C ALA A 600 15.66 65.05 -0.09
N ARG A 601 16.61 64.82 0.84
CA ARG A 601 17.24 65.91 1.61
C ARG A 601 18.31 66.64 0.81
N LEU A 602 19.10 65.94 0.01
CA LEU A 602 20.11 66.53 -0.87
C LEU A 602 19.45 67.34 -1.98
N GLU A 603 18.38 66.82 -2.61
CA GLU A 603 17.54 67.56 -3.56
C GLU A 603 16.95 68.84 -2.92
N GLY A 604 16.44 68.75 -1.69
CA GLY A 604 15.93 69.91 -0.96
C GLY A 604 17.00 70.96 -0.64
N ILE A 605 18.23 70.54 -0.30
CA ILE A 605 19.37 71.45 -0.09
C ILE A 605 19.81 72.08 -1.42
N GLN A 606 19.87 71.29 -2.50
CA GLN A 606 20.26 71.76 -3.83
C GLN A 606 19.25 72.76 -4.39
N GLY A 607 17.95 72.48 -4.29
CA GLY A 607 16.89 73.44 -4.66
C GLY A 607 16.91 74.72 -3.80
N GLY A 608 17.32 74.63 -2.53
CA GLY A 608 17.55 75.79 -1.67
C GLY A 608 18.75 76.63 -2.12
N LEU A 609 19.86 76.01 -2.52
CA LEU A 609 21.02 76.67 -3.10
C LEU A 609 20.69 77.32 -4.45
N ASP A 610 19.96 76.62 -5.32
CA ASP A 610 19.51 77.15 -6.61
C ASP A 610 18.56 78.35 -6.43
N ALA A 611 17.67 78.31 -5.43
CA ALA A 611 16.81 79.46 -5.10
C ALA A 611 17.62 80.66 -4.57
N LEU A 612 18.71 80.42 -3.83
CA LEU A 612 19.63 81.47 -3.39
C LEU A 612 20.41 82.07 -4.57
N LEU A 613 20.99 81.23 -5.43
CA LEU A 613 21.77 81.64 -6.62
C LEU A 613 20.92 82.35 -7.68
N GLN A 614 19.65 81.97 -7.81
CA GLN A 614 18.69 82.62 -8.72
C GLN A 614 18.05 83.89 -8.12
N GLY A 615 18.49 84.36 -6.94
CA GLY A 615 17.97 85.58 -6.30
C GLY A 615 16.51 85.48 -5.82
N LYS A 616 15.96 84.26 -5.72
CA LYS A 616 14.56 83.99 -5.33
C LYS A 616 14.36 83.97 -3.81
N VAL A 617 15.45 83.89 -3.04
CA VAL A 617 15.45 84.06 -1.59
C VAL A 617 15.80 85.53 -1.27
N PRO A 618 14.86 86.35 -0.75
CA PRO A 618 15.16 87.72 -0.37
C PRO A 618 16.03 87.74 0.90
N VAL A 619 17.33 88.02 0.74
CA VAL A 619 18.27 88.16 1.85
C VAL A 619 18.03 89.50 2.54
N THR A 620 17.12 89.52 3.51
CA THR A 620 16.72 90.74 4.22
C THR A 620 17.79 91.17 5.23
N PHE A 621 18.69 92.07 4.82
CA PHE A 621 19.67 92.70 5.71
C PHE A 621 18.98 93.69 6.68
N THR A 622 18.45 93.19 7.80
CA THR A 622 17.90 94.02 8.88
C THR A 622 19.02 94.64 9.71
N GLY A 623 19.40 95.88 9.36
CA GLY A 623 20.29 96.70 10.17
C GLY A 623 19.75 96.90 11.59
N HIS A 624 20.64 96.93 12.58
CA HIS A 624 20.29 97.15 13.99
C HIS A 624 20.02 98.64 14.27
N PHE A 625 19.15 98.95 15.24
CA PHE A 625 19.45 99.70 16.48
C PHE A 625 18.16 100.12 17.24
N GLY A 626 18.14 99.97 18.58
CA GLY A 626 17.13 100.56 19.50
C GLY A 626 15.71 99.95 19.46
N ALA A 627 15.29 98.98 20.28
CA ALA A 627 15.19 98.92 21.76
C ALA A 627 13.95 99.64 22.37
N GLY A 628 12.88 98.87 22.65
CA GLY A 628 11.66 99.30 23.36
C GLY A 628 10.64 98.13 23.50
N PRO A 629 9.91 97.93 24.63
CA PRO A 629 9.21 96.66 24.90
C PRO A 629 7.68 96.74 25.09
N ALA A 630 6.96 95.61 24.90
CA ALA A 630 5.89 95.13 25.82
C ALA A 630 5.27 93.77 25.41
N VAL A 631 5.05 92.91 26.41
CA VAL A 631 4.52 91.53 26.41
C VAL A 631 2.99 91.44 26.15
N SER A 632 2.51 90.37 25.49
CA SER A 632 1.25 89.70 25.90
C SER A 632 1.14 88.22 25.47
N LEU A 633 0.42 87.43 26.28
CA LEU A 633 0.42 85.96 26.44
C LEU A 633 -0.33 85.11 25.39
N ALA A 634 0.16 83.87 25.17
CA ALA A 634 -0.63 82.66 24.87
C ALA A 634 0.17 81.37 25.28
N PRO A 635 -0.46 80.20 25.57
CA PRO A 635 0.13 79.19 26.47
C PRO A 635 0.64 77.85 25.86
N ALA A 636 1.28 77.05 26.75
CA ALA A 636 2.14 75.88 26.55
C ALA A 636 1.49 74.53 26.15
N PRO A 637 2.30 73.55 25.68
CA PRO A 637 2.01 72.11 25.72
C PRO A 637 2.58 71.40 26.98
N ALA A 638 2.06 70.21 27.29
CA ALA A 638 2.33 69.41 28.50
C ALA A 638 3.29 68.22 28.24
N PRO A 639 3.84 67.54 29.29
CA PRO A 639 4.90 66.53 29.10
C PRO A 639 4.38 65.17 28.62
N SER A 640 5.20 64.47 27.82
CA SER A 640 4.93 63.10 27.35
C SER A 640 5.53 62.06 28.31
N THR A 641 4.72 61.10 28.75
CA THR A 641 5.11 60.00 29.63
C THR A 641 5.46 58.73 28.87
N ALA A 642 6.37 57.92 29.42
CA ALA A 642 6.70 56.60 28.87
C ALA A 642 5.65 55.55 29.27
N PRO A 643 5.28 54.62 28.38
CA PRO A 643 4.55 53.40 28.73
C PRO A 643 5.47 52.17 28.76
N THR A 644 5.30 51.35 29.80
CA THR A 644 5.91 50.02 29.95
C THR A 644 5.28 48.99 29.00
N LEU A 645 5.98 47.90 28.71
CA LEU A 645 5.43 46.70 28.07
C LEU A 645 4.17 46.19 28.79
N ASN A 646 3.16 45.76 28.03
CA ASN A 646 2.21 44.76 28.51
C ASN A 646 1.64 43.91 27.36
N PHE A 647 1.32 42.64 27.63
CA PHE A 647 0.79 41.70 26.64
C PHE A 647 -0.74 41.76 26.57
N ASN A 648 -1.30 41.99 25.37
CA ASN A 648 -2.31 41.13 24.70
C ASN A 648 -3.10 41.87 23.61
N THR A 649 -3.63 41.09 22.66
CA THR A 649 -4.67 41.49 21.69
C THR A 649 -4.26 42.54 20.64
N ALA A 650 -3.56 42.10 19.59
CA ALA A 650 -3.56 42.78 18.29
C ALA A 650 -4.62 42.15 17.36
N PRO A 651 -5.28 42.91 16.46
CA PRO A 651 -6.29 42.36 15.56
C PRO A 651 -5.70 41.43 14.49
N ALA A 652 -6.56 40.62 13.86
CA ALA A 652 -6.16 39.81 12.72
C ALA A 652 -5.68 40.72 11.56
N PRO A 653 -4.47 40.48 10.99
CA PRO A 653 -4.03 41.20 9.81
C PRO A 653 -4.94 40.89 8.62
N ALA A 654 -5.22 41.89 7.80
CA ALA A 654 -5.91 41.72 6.52
C ALA A 654 -5.07 40.79 5.59
N PRO A 655 -5.71 40.02 4.70
CA PRO A 655 -4.99 39.10 3.83
C PRO A 655 -4.01 39.83 2.92
N GLU A 656 -2.73 39.48 3.01
CA GLU A 656 -1.68 40.00 2.13
C GLU A 656 -1.96 39.59 0.65
N PRO A 657 -1.60 40.46 -0.33
CA PRO A 657 -1.83 40.15 -1.73
C PRO A 657 -0.94 38.99 -2.20
N PRO A 658 -1.45 38.07 -3.05
CA PRO A 658 -0.69 36.92 -3.50
C PRO A 658 0.47 37.33 -4.41
N VAL A 659 1.61 36.63 -4.26
CA VAL A 659 2.84 36.81 -5.06
C VAL A 659 2.53 36.78 -6.56
N PRO A 660 2.89 37.81 -7.34
CA PRO A 660 2.63 37.84 -8.78
C PRO A 660 3.40 36.76 -9.55
N GLY A 661 2.80 36.21 -10.61
CA GLY A 661 3.56 35.74 -11.78
C GLY A 661 3.38 34.29 -12.24
N MET A 662 2.85 33.35 -11.45
CA MET A 662 2.60 31.98 -11.95
C MET A 662 1.14 31.78 -12.38
N PRO A 663 0.84 31.64 -13.69
CA PRO A 663 -0.53 31.37 -14.15
C PRO A 663 -0.95 29.94 -13.79
N VAL A 664 -1.83 29.80 -12.81
CA VAL A 664 -2.43 28.50 -12.44
C VAL A 664 -3.56 28.18 -13.44
N VAL A 665 -3.22 27.49 -14.53
CA VAL A 665 -4.20 27.12 -15.54
C VAL A 665 -5.01 25.91 -15.05
N ALA A 666 -6.31 26.11 -14.80
CA ALA A 666 -7.20 25.04 -14.31
C ALA A 666 -7.60 24.04 -15.42
N ALA A 667 -7.72 24.52 -16.66
CA ALA A 667 -8.01 23.73 -17.86
C ALA A 667 -7.47 24.44 -19.11
N LEU A 668 -7.01 23.66 -20.09
CA LEU A 668 -6.69 24.16 -21.43
C LEU A 668 -7.95 24.53 -22.21
N ALA A 669 -7.78 25.35 -23.25
CA ALA A 669 -8.87 25.89 -24.05
C ALA A 669 -9.70 24.81 -24.79
N LYS A 670 -10.97 25.12 -25.02
CA LYS A 670 -11.86 24.32 -25.88
C LYS A 670 -11.58 24.64 -27.34
N VAL A 671 -10.73 23.84 -27.99
CA VAL A 671 -10.42 23.99 -29.43
C VAL A 671 -10.46 22.65 -30.17
N PHE A 672 -10.65 22.67 -31.49
CA PHE A 672 -11.31 21.59 -32.24
C PHE A 672 -10.53 21.09 -33.47
N THR A 673 -9.71 21.93 -34.10
CA THR A 673 -8.85 21.58 -35.26
C THR A 673 -7.40 21.34 -34.83
N VAL A 674 -6.58 20.72 -35.70
CA VAL A 674 -5.12 20.65 -35.46
C VAL A 674 -4.44 22.02 -35.53
N ARG A 675 -4.94 22.96 -36.35
CA ARG A 675 -4.39 24.34 -36.39
C ARG A 675 -4.59 25.05 -35.05
N ASP A 676 -5.74 24.90 -34.41
CA ASP A 676 -5.98 25.47 -33.08
C ASP A 676 -5.07 24.84 -32.01
N VAL A 677 -4.78 23.54 -32.13
CA VAL A 677 -3.87 22.81 -31.23
C VAL A 677 -2.43 23.35 -31.36
N TRP A 678 -2.02 23.74 -32.57
CA TRP A 678 -0.71 24.36 -32.80
C TRP A 678 -0.67 25.81 -32.29
N LYS A 679 -1.72 26.60 -32.55
CA LYS A 679 -1.84 27.97 -32.03
C LYS A 679 -1.82 28.03 -30.49
N GLU A 680 -2.48 27.08 -29.83
CA GLU A 680 -2.42 26.87 -28.36
C GLU A 680 -0.98 26.61 -27.85
N TRP A 681 -0.12 25.99 -28.65
CA TRP A 681 1.28 25.70 -28.29
C TRP A 681 2.18 26.93 -28.44
N GLU A 682 2.09 27.65 -29.56
CA GLU A 682 3.07 28.67 -29.95
C GLU A 682 2.66 30.11 -29.66
N GLU A 683 1.40 30.48 -29.87
CA GLU A 683 0.89 31.84 -29.65
C GLU A 683 0.08 31.96 -28.34
N GLY A 684 -0.55 30.87 -27.92
CA GLY A 684 -1.61 30.88 -26.92
C GLY A 684 -2.99 31.12 -27.54
N ILE A 685 -4.04 30.96 -26.74
CA ILE A 685 -5.42 31.08 -27.23
C ILE A 685 -6.40 31.39 -26.09
N ALA A 686 -7.49 32.11 -26.39
CA ALA A 686 -8.54 32.49 -25.45
C ALA A 686 -8.01 33.18 -24.15
N GLY A 687 -6.99 34.04 -24.29
CA GLY A 687 -6.35 34.74 -23.17
C GLY A 687 -5.36 33.91 -22.34
N GLN A 688 -5.14 32.64 -22.68
CA GLN A 688 -4.08 31.82 -22.07
C GLN A 688 -2.75 32.01 -22.82
N PRO A 689 -1.61 32.16 -22.12
CA PRO A 689 -0.29 32.20 -22.76
C PRO A 689 0.04 30.93 -23.55
N ALA A 690 0.96 31.05 -24.51
CA ALA A 690 1.50 29.93 -25.29
C ALA A 690 1.98 28.77 -24.40
N VAL A 691 1.51 27.55 -24.68
CA VAL A 691 1.83 26.39 -23.83
C VAL A 691 3.31 25.99 -23.91
N ARG A 692 4.03 26.36 -24.98
CA ARG A 692 5.50 26.29 -25.02
C ARG A 692 6.11 27.08 -23.85
N VAL A 693 5.79 28.37 -23.75
CA VAL A 693 6.30 29.29 -22.70
C VAL A 693 5.92 28.79 -21.31
N LEU A 694 4.68 28.30 -21.13
CA LEU A 694 4.25 27.74 -19.86
C LEU A 694 5.12 26.54 -19.43
N GLU A 695 5.43 25.62 -20.35
CA GLU A 695 6.28 24.45 -20.10
C GLU A 695 7.75 24.83 -19.87
N GLU A 696 8.27 25.81 -20.60
CA GLU A 696 9.67 26.26 -20.49
C GLU A 696 9.94 27.05 -19.20
N THR A 697 9.05 27.97 -18.81
CA THR A 697 9.26 28.83 -17.63
C THR A 697 8.88 28.16 -16.31
N TRP A 698 7.85 27.30 -16.26
CA TRP A 698 7.37 26.69 -15.01
C TRP A 698 7.34 25.15 -15.00
N GLY A 699 7.73 24.48 -16.09
CA GLY A 699 7.73 23.03 -16.18
C GLY A 699 6.35 22.45 -15.84
N SER A 700 6.29 21.49 -14.92
CA SER A 700 5.01 20.89 -14.50
C SER A 700 4.16 21.74 -13.54
N ARG A 701 4.68 22.87 -13.02
CA ARG A 701 4.07 23.61 -11.88
C ARG A 701 2.80 24.38 -12.25
N TRP A 702 2.67 24.87 -13.49
CA TRP A 702 1.50 25.63 -13.95
C TRP A 702 0.22 24.79 -14.12
N ARG A 703 0.32 23.44 -14.08
CA ARG A 703 -0.79 22.50 -14.28
C ARG A 703 -0.99 21.52 -13.10
N PRO A 704 -1.29 21.99 -11.88
CA PRO A 704 -1.40 21.13 -10.71
C PRO A 704 -2.55 20.10 -10.81
N GLY A 705 -3.68 20.47 -11.42
CA GLY A 705 -4.89 19.66 -11.47
C GLY A 705 -4.80 18.42 -12.38
N ASN A 706 -5.36 17.29 -11.93
CA ASN A 706 -5.39 16.05 -12.72
C ASN A 706 -6.11 16.22 -14.08
N GLY A 707 -7.17 17.04 -14.14
CA GLY A 707 -7.90 17.32 -15.38
C GLY A 707 -7.01 17.94 -16.46
N ILE A 708 -6.32 19.04 -16.14
CA ILE A 708 -5.40 19.69 -17.08
C ILE A 708 -4.19 18.82 -17.41
N ARG A 709 -3.66 18.02 -16.47
CA ARG A 709 -2.60 17.05 -16.75
C ARG A 709 -3.03 16.02 -17.80
N VAL A 710 -4.27 15.53 -17.75
CA VAL A 710 -4.83 14.63 -18.77
C VAL A 710 -5.07 15.34 -20.11
N GLN A 711 -5.47 16.62 -20.10
CA GLN A 711 -5.58 17.42 -21.34
C GLN A 711 -4.21 17.60 -21.99
N PHE A 712 -3.23 18.11 -21.25
CA PHE A 712 -1.84 18.31 -21.67
C PHE A 712 -1.24 17.01 -22.26
N CYS A 713 -1.36 15.87 -21.56
CA CYS A 713 -0.85 14.59 -22.05
C CYS A 713 -1.57 14.01 -23.28
N ARG A 714 -2.71 14.59 -23.69
CA ARG A 714 -3.35 14.30 -25.00
C ARG A 714 -2.85 15.27 -26.07
N ARG A 715 -2.84 16.58 -25.74
CA ARG A 715 -2.37 17.66 -26.62
C ARG A 715 -0.93 17.47 -27.07
N LYS A 716 -0.03 17.12 -26.13
CA LYS A 716 1.39 16.87 -26.40
C LYS A 716 1.64 15.79 -27.47
N VAL A 717 0.73 14.83 -27.66
CA VAL A 717 0.88 13.82 -28.73
C VAL A 717 0.71 14.41 -30.14
N ILE A 718 0.03 15.55 -30.27
CA ILE A 718 -0.10 16.32 -31.52
C ILE A 718 1.10 17.27 -31.65
N TRP A 719 1.48 17.99 -30.58
CA TRP A 719 2.67 18.86 -30.59
C TRP A 719 3.97 18.09 -30.91
N ASP A 720 4.22 16.97 -30.23
CA ASP A 720 5.35 16.05 -30.48
C ASP A 720 5.32 15.40 -31.88
N GLU A 721 4.23 15.50 -32.63
CA GLU A 721 4.08 14.95 -33.99
C GLU A 721 4.22 16.06 -35.05
N LEU A 722 3.75 17.28 -34.77
CA LEU A 722 4.02 18.47 -35.58
C LEU A 722 5.51 18.83 -35.54
N LEU A 723 6.11 18.94 -34.34
CA LEU A 723 7.54 19.17 -34.14
C LEU A 723 8.42 18.12 -34.85
N ALA A 724 7.97 16.86 -34.89
CA ALA A 724 8.69 15.79 -35.58
C ALA A 724 8.58 15.86 -37.12
N ARG A 725 7.57 16.57 -37.66
CA ARG A 725 7.38 16.77 -39.10
C ARG A 725 8.08 18.03 -39.61
N THR A 726 8.03 19.12 -38.86
CA THR A 726 8.81 20.33 -39.17
C THR A 726 10.31 20.05 -39.07
N ALA A 727 10.76 19.32 -38.04
CA ALA A 727 12.13 18.81 -37.95
C ALA A 727 12.51 17.79 -39.04
N SER A 728 11.57 17.33 -39.87
CA SER A 728 11.81 16.51 -41.06
C SER A 728 11.82 17.31 -42.38
N GLY A 729 11.77 18.64 -42.32
CA GLY A 729 11.86 19.53 -43.48
C GLY A 729 10.54 19.91 -44.14
N LYS A 730 9.40 19.73 -43.46
CA LYS A 730 8.08 20.18 -43.94
C LYS A 730 7.72 21.55 -43.39
N SER A 731 6.91 22.31 -44.13
CA SER A 731 6.30 23.54 -43.59
C SER A 731 5.28 23.23 -42.48
N GLU A 732 4.95 24.23 -41.66
CA GLU A 732 3.95 24.08 -40.59
C GLU A 732 2.54 23.90 -41.19
N GLU A 733 2.26 24.59 -42.28
CA GLU A 733 1.07 24.47 -43.12
C GLU A 733 0.86 23.01 -43.58
N GLU A 734 1.90 22.40 -44.16
CA GLU A 734 1.89 20.99 -44.56
C GLU A 734 1.71 20.05 -43.37
N ALA A 735 2.47 20.25 -42.29
CA ALA A 735 2.43 19.38 -41.12
C ALA A 735 1.04 19.41 -40.43
N VAL A 736 0.41 20.58 -40.35
CA VAL A 736 -0.97 20.75 -39.87
C VAL A 736 -1.98 20.15 -40.85
N ALA A 737 -1.85 20.42 -42.15
CA ALA A 737 -2.75 19.88 -43.18
C ALA A 737 -2.74 18.35 -43.24
N GLU A 738 -1.56 17.71 -43.16
CA GLU A 738 -1.45 16.25 -43.11
C GLU A 738 -2.12 15.65 -41.87
N LEU A 739 -1.99 16.29 -40.71
CA LEU A 739 -2.61 15.81 -39.47
C LEU A 739 -4.11 16.04 -39.45
N GLU A 740 -4.60 17.12 -40.08
CA GLU A 740 -6.03 17.39 -40.27
C GLU A 740 -6.66 16.42 -41.30
N LEU A 741 -5.92 16.06 -42.36
CA LEU A 741 -6.29 15.00 -43.30
C LEU A 741 -6.30 13.61 -42.62
N LEU A 742 -5.33 13.31 -41.75
CA LEU A 742 -5.32 12.11 -40.91
C LEU A 742 -6.45 12.10 -39.86
N ARG A 743 -6.87 13.28 -39.38
CA ARG A 743 -8.04 13.45 -38.53
C ARG A 743 -9.31 13.07 -39.29
N ALA A 744 -9.43 13.48 -40.56
CA ALA A 744 -10.58 13.24 -41.45
C ALA A 744 -11.92 13.46 -40.73
N GLY A 745 -12.13 14.69 -40.21
CA GLY A 745 -13.34 15.11 -39.49
C GLY A 745 -13.53 14.53 -38.08
N ARG A 746 -12.84 13.43 -37.70
CA ARG A 746 -12.99 12.79 -36.39
C ARG A 746 -12.45 13.66 -35.24
N SER A 747 -12.86 13.39 -34.00
CA SER A 747 -12.39 14.19 -32.85
C SER A 747 -10.87 14.09 -32.63
N LEU A 748 -10.26 15.14 -32.07
CA LEU A 748 -8.82 15.18 -31.75
C LEU A 748 -8.36 14.00 -30.87
N ASN A 749 -9.23 13.46 -30.00
CA ASN A 749 -8.93 12.25 -29.23
C ASN A 749 -8.71 11.02 -30.14
N ARG A 750 -9.49 10.87 -31.23
CA ARG A 750 -9.29 9.78 -32.21
C ARG A 750 -8.00 9.96 -33.02
N LEU A 751 -7.61 11.20 -33.34
CA LEU A 751 -6.30 11.48 -33.95
C LEU A 751 -5.15 11.06 -33.00
N VAL A 752 -5.23 11.44 -31.72
CA VAL A 752 -4.24 11.06 -30.69
C VAL A 752 -4.10 9.54 -30.55
N ASP A 753 -5.20 8.78 -30.61
CA ASP A 753 -5.16 7.32 -30.54
C ASP A 753 -4.62 6.67 -31.83
N GLU A 754 -4.93 7.23 -33.00
CA GLU A 754 -4.38 6.79 -34.30
C GLU A 754 -2.85 7.02 -34.36
N LEU A 755 -2.37 8.20 -33.95
CA LEU A 755 -0.93 8.49 -33.87
C LEU A 755 -0.20 7.52 -32.93
N LYS A 756 -0.78 7.19 -31.76
CA LYS A 756 -0.25 6.18 -30.84
C LYS A 756 -0.21 4.78 -31.46
N GLN A 757 -1.22 4.40 -32.26
CA GLN A 757 -1.19 3.13 -32.99
C GLN A 757 -0.11 3.11 -34.07
N ARG A 758 0.06 4.21 -34.83
CA ARG A 758 1.11 4.32 -35.87
C ARG A 758 2.52 4.22 -35.28
N ARG A 759 2.81 4.96 -34.20
CA ARG A 759 4.11 4.88 -33.50
C ARG A 759 4.42 3.44 -33.01
N ARG A 760 3.42 2.70 -32.52
CA ARG A 760 3.56 1.27 -32.16
C ARG A 760 3.83 0.36 -33.36
N ARG A 761 3.12 0.54 -34.48
CA ARG A 761 3.33 -0.24 -35.72
C ARG A 761 4.74 -0.01 -36.29
N GLY A 762 5.23 1.23 -36.28
CA GLY A 762 6.59 1.57 -36.73
C GLY A 762 7.71 0.93 -35.89
N GLN A 763 7.59 0.94 -34.56
CA GLN A 763 8.55 0.27 -33.67
C GLN A 763 8.61 -1.25 -33.89
N GLY A 764 7.46 -1.89 -34.14
CA GLY A 764 7.39 -3.32 -34.45
C GLY A 764 8.14 -3.72 -35.73
N HIS A 765 8.31 -2.79 -36.68
CA HIS A 765 9.03 -3.07 -37.93
C HIS A 765 10.55 -2.96 -37.76
N ARG A 766 11.07 -1.89 -37.12
CA ARG A 766 12.51 -1.76 -36.81
C ARG A 766 13.03 -2.90 -35.93
N GLY A 767 12.22 -3.37 -34.96
CA GLY A 767 12.59 -4.50 -34.08
C GLY A 767 12.74 -5.85 -34.80
N ARG A 768 12.12 -6.05 -35.98
CA ARG A 768 12.22 -7.29 -36.75
C ARG A 768 13.56 -7.41 -37.47
N TRP A 769 14.05 -6.32 -38.08
CA TRP A 769 15.33 -6.29 -38.79
C TRP A 769 16.53 -6.43 -37.84
N ALA A 770 16.47 -5.82 -36.64
CA ALA A 770 17.53 -5.92 -35.63
C ALA A 770 17.82 -7.35 -35.13
N ARG A 771 16.87 -8.29 -35.26
CA ARG A 771 17.07 -9.72 -34.92
C ARG A 771 17.69 -10.55 -36.04
N LEU A 772 17.64 -10.09 -37.30
CA LEU A 772 18.22 -10.82 -38.44
C LEU A 772 19.72 -10.48 -38.62
N GLY A 773 20.15 -9.27 -38.28
CA GLY A 773 21.54 -8.82 -38.42
C GLY A 773 22.55 -9.31 -37.36
N ARG A 774 22.24 -10.33 -36.55
CA ARG A 774 23.15 -10.87 -35.50
C ARG A 774 23.40 -12.38 -35.59
N ARG A 775 23.53 -12.92 -36.81
CA ARG A 775 24.15 -14.23 -37.08
C ARG A 775 25.06 -14.10 -38.31
N ARG A 776 26.33 -14.53 -38.18
CA ARG A 776 27.53 -14.07 -38.93
C ARG A 776 28.03 -12.70 -38.40
N THR A 777 29.31 -12.48 -38.11
CA THR A 777 30.52 -13.33 -38.20
C THR A 777 31.36 -13.26 -36.92
N ALA A 778 32.16 -14.31 -36.66
CA ALA A 778 33.35 -14.30 -35.79
C ALA A 778 34.32 -15.38 -36.33
N PRO A 779 35.59 -15.05 -36.65
CA PRO A 779 36.51 -15.99 -37.30
C PRO A 779 37.23 -16.91 -36.30
N ARG A 780 37.54 -18.14 -36.74
CA ARG A 780 38.54 -19.00 -36.11
C ARG A 780 39.95 -18.59 -36.56
N ARG A 781 40.87 -18.37 -35.62
CA ARG A 781 42.29 -18.76 -35.64
C ARG A 781 42.84 -18.56 -34.21
N ARG A 782 43.32 -19.65 -33.62
CA ARG A 782 44.75 -19.97 -33.40
C ARG A 782 45.30 -19.12 -32.27
#